data_AF-A0A972Z3P7-F1
#
_entry.id   AF-A0A972Z3P7-F1
#
_cell.length_a   1.000
_cell.length_b   1.000
_cell.length_c   1.000
_cell.angle_alpha   90.00
_cell.angle_beta   90.00
_cell.angle_gamma   90.00
#
_symmetry.space_group_name_H-M   'P 1'
#
loop_
_entity.id
_entity.type
_entity.pdbx_description
1 polymer ?
#
loop_
_entity_poly.entity_id
_entity_poly.type
_entity_poly.pdbx_seq_one_letter_code
_entity_poly.pdbx_strand_id
1 'polypeptide(L)'
;MTITIGARRLGLLLTVAAVLPVFVVAAPVGGAASSSNDAPVTVTDRIINGGDATIDQAPWQVALVSLQGGGPGSLPFCGGSLISPEWVLTAAHCFDPPTPPDLRVLSGEANLNNTFPEDFTEIAEVIVHPGWDGTLNSNENDITLVRLAAPIDVDASEADIVDLPWFENVVAWPGRGTTGLITGWGDTDPGGGSTPPAQLQWASVPILTSPTEQLCGRYGASFLAGAMLCAADLQQGIDSCQGDSGGPLVTDAGGIPTLAGVTSFGVGCANGIDPGVYARVTTYLTWIDVVTGLAPDDWTGSLRPTGPARLVEARQLRTTIDGQQAGIGRLAAGSVLEVDVAGRAGVDIDALGATLNVTVIGPERNGFATVFPCTSSPQPPGDRPGSSTINFAAGDVVANSVFVRLGVAGKVCVYVHRAADIVVDVTGFAPAGSTPIGIRPARLLETREGESAVDNVPATVGGVPITRGRIPAGTTVEVQVAGRAGIPLDARAAWVNAGVIQADGQGFATLFPCGANRPGSSTLNYAPSEVVANGALVQLGVGGTICVFANRTADVIIDVTAFVPNGSPINGLLPARLLESRPGEQTADGQQAGIGRLAAGSEVEIQVTGRAGVPASATAALVNVTAIRSALNGFITLFPCGITRPEASTLNYAVGDVVANGAFVELGPGGRLCLYTHREVDVALDVTGWAPA
;
A
#
# COMPACT_ATOMS: atom_id res chain seq x y z
N MET A 1 59.45 -66.40 -7.17
CA MET A 1 58.67 -67.58 -6.75
C MET A 1 57.25 -67.10 -6.47
N THR A 2 56.29 -67.57 -7.29
CA THR A 2 54.80 -67.59 -7.09
C THR A 2 54.04 -66.27 -6.84
N ILE A 3 53.25 -65.75 -7.83
CA ILE A 3 51.77 -65.91 -8.06
C ILE A 3 50.94 -65.28 -6.91
N THR A 4 50.06 -64.28 -7.06
CA THR A 4 48.82 -64.11 -7.88
C THR A 4 48.27 -62.67 -7.71
N ILE A 5 47.45 -62.15 -8.63
CA ILE A 5 46.10 -61.55 -8.42
C ILE A 5 45.60 -61.06 -9.79
N GLY A 6 44.38 -61.46 -10.17
CA GLY A 6 43.78 -61.28 -11.49
C GLY A 6 42.90 -60.03 -11.64
N ALA A 7 42.95 -59.43 -12.83
CA ALA A 7 42.07 -58.36 -13.31
C ALA A 7 41.30 -58.84 -14.56
N ARG A 8 39.99 -58.57 -14.62
CA ARG A 8 39.11 -58.90 -15.76
C ARG A 8 39.04 -57.75 -16.77
N ARG A 9 39.18 -58.11 -18.05
CA ARG A 9 38.96 -57.28 -19.25
C ARG A 9 37.50 -57.36 -19.69
N LEU A 10 36.96 -56.28 -20.28
CA LEU A 10 36.00 -56.36 -21.40
C LEU A 10 36.21 -55.18 -22.34
N GLY A 11 36.12 -55.44 -23.65
CA GLY A 11 36.74 -54.65 -24.73
C GLY A 11 35.92 -53.50 -25.32
N LEU A 12 36.69 -52.65 -26.00
CA LEU A 12 36.42 -51.47 -26.80
C LEU A 12 35.60 -51.75 -28.08
N LEU A 13 34.75 -50.82 -28.53
CA LEU A 13 34.69 -50.31 -29.92
C LEU A 13 33.67 -49.15 -30.10
N LEU A 14 34.14 -48.11 -30.81
CA LEU A 14 33.46 -46.90 -31.28
C LEU A 14 32.46 -47.19 -32.42
N THR A 15 31.35 -46.45 -32.53
CA THR A 15 30.76 -46.00 -33.81
C THR A 15 29.74 -44.87 -33.63
N VAL A 16 29.81 -43.87 -34.52
CA VAL A 16 28.87 -42.74 -34.74
C VAL A 16 27.76 -43.18 -35.70
N ALA A 17 26.50 -42.72 -35.53
CA ALA A 17 25.41 -42.96 -36.48
C ALA A 17 24.49 -41.74 -36.68
N ALA A 18 24.10 -41.52 -37.94
CA ALA A 18 23.38 -40.37 -38.49
C ALA A 18 21.85 -40.57 -38.53
N VAL A 19 21.13 -39.46 -38.72
CA VAL A 19 19.66 -39.31 -38.78
C VAL A 19 19.17 -39.20 -40.22
N LEU A 20 18.00 -39.79 -40.55
CA LEU A 20 17.06 -39.43 -41.65
C LEU A 20 15.68 -40.12 -41.39
N PRO A 21 14.56 -39.67 -42.03
CA PRO A 21 13.25 -39.50 -41.39
C PRO A 21 12.13 -40.39 -41.99
N VAL A 22 10.95 -40.39 -41.36
CA VAL A 22 9.74 -41.07 -41.85
C VAL A 22 8.57 -40.07 -41.94
N PHE A 23 7.93 -40.04 -43.12
CA PHE A 23 6.69 -39.33 -43.46
C PHE A 23 5.46 -40.16 -43.08
N VAL A 24 4.38 -39.51 -42.63
CA VAL A 24 3.02 -40.06 -42.61
C VAL A 24 2.07 -39.09 -43.32
N VAL A 25 1.23 -39.65 -44.18
CA VAL A 25 0.23 -38.99 -45.04
C VAL A 25 -1.13 -39.03 -44.35
N ALA A 26 -1.92 -37.95 -44.44
CA ALA A 26 -3.34 -37.92 -44.09
C ALA A 26 -4.17 -37.27 -45.22
N ALA A 27 -5.38 -37.80 -45.43
CA ALA A 27 -6.40 -37.28 -46.35
C ALA A 27 -7.79 -37.26 -45.62
N PRO A 28 -8.78 -36.47 -46.10
CA PRO A 28 -9.69 -35.71 -45.23
C PRO A 28 -11.16 -36.19 -45.21
N VAL A 29 -11.92 -35.76 -44.20
CA VAL A 29 -13.39 -35.54 -44.23
C VAL A 29 -13.72 -34.37 -43.29
N GLY A 30 -14.51 -33.39 -43.74
CA GLY A 30 -14.78 -32.13 -43.04
C GLY A 30 -16.18 -31.96 -42.46
N GLY A 31 -16.33 -30.84 -41.73
CA GLY A 31 -17.58 -30.16 -41.31
C GLY A 31 -18.07 -30.53 -39.90
N ALA A 32 -18.31 -29.63 -38.93
CA ALA A 32 -18.27 -28.17 -38.88
C ALA A 32 -18.04 -27.74 -37.41
N ALA A 33 -17.25 -26.69 -37.17
CA ALA A 33 -17.16 -26.00 -35.88
C ALA A 33 -17.16 -24.49 -36.13
N SER A 34 -17.99 -23.79 -35.36
CA SER A 34 -18.17 -22.34 -35.36
C SER A 34 -16.86 -21.60 -35.07
N SER A 35 -16.50 -20.66 -35.93
CA SER A 35 -15.38 -19.75 -35.76
C SER A 35 -15.74 -18.63 -34.78
N SER A 36 -15.13 -18.62 -33.59
CA SER A 36 -14.81 -17.39 -32.87
C SER A 36 -13.40 -16.98 -33.29
N ASN A 37 -13.25 -15.77 -33.83
CA ASN A 37 -11.95 -15.21 -34.19
C ASN A 37 -11.40 -14.45 -32.98
N ASP A 38 -10.76 -15.14 -32.04
CA ASP A 38 -9.91 -14.49 -31.03
C ASP A 38 -8.46 -14.51 -31.55
N ALA A 39 -8.02 -13.38 -32.11
CA ALA A 39 -6.61 -13.09 -32.29
C ALA A 39 -6.22 -11.98 -31.29
N PRO A 40 -5.17 -12.15 -30.48
CA PRO A 40 -4.71 -11.10 -29.57
C PRO A 40 -4.17 -9.91 -30.38
N VAL A 41 -4.69 -8.71 -30.08
CA VAL A 41 -4.23 -7.44 -30.67
C VAL A 41 -2.86 -7.10 -30.08
N THR A 42 -1.79 -7.39 -30.82
CA THR A 42 -0.42 -6.99 -30.45
C THR A 42 -0.12 -5.57 -30.90
N VAL A 43 0.14 -4.66 -29.97
CA VAL A 43 0.65 -3.30 -30.24
C VAL A 43 2.16 -3.37 -30.59
N THR A 44 2.51 -4.00 -31.72
CA THR A 44 3.92 -4.08 -32.15
C THR A 44 4.19 -3.68 -33.60
N ASP A 45 3.19 -3.35 -34.41
CA ASP A 45 3.46 -2.82 -35.75
C ASP A 45 3.49 -1.29 -35.77
N ARG A 46 4.71 -0.78 -35.65
CA ARG A 46 5.13 0.62 -35.70
C ARG A 46 4.56 1.33 -36.95
N ILE A 47 3.44 2.05 -36.78
CA ILE A 47 3.11 3.22 -37.60
C ILE A 47 3.41 4.46 -36.73
N ILE A 48 4.26 5.35 -37.23
CA ILE A 48 4.62 6.62 -36.60
C ILE A 48 4.03 7.72 -37.49
N ASN A 49 3.40 8.72 -36.88
CA ASN A 49 2.51 9.76 -37.43
C ASN A 49 1.05 9.33 -37.44
N GLY A 50 0.24 10.01 -36.63
CA GLY A 50 -1.18 9.70 -36.42
C GLY A 50 -2.03 9.76 -37.69
N GLY A 51 -3.29 9.33 -37.56
CA GLY A 51 -4.26 9.34 -38.64
C GLY A 51 -5.59 8.71 -38.24
N ASP A 52 -6.41 8.39 -39.24
CA ASP A 52 -7.70 7.74 -39.04
C ASP A 52 -7.55 6.41 -38.30
N ALA A 53 -8.35 6.24 -37.25
CA ALA A 53 -8.48 5.04 -36.44
C ALA A 53 -9.80 4.31 -36.74
N THR A 54 -9.76 2.99 -36.76
CA THR A 54 -10.96 2.14 -36.66
C THR A 54 -11.29 1.85 -35.20
N ILE A 55 -12.55 1.55 -34.87
CA ILE A 55 -12.91 1.27 -33.48
C ILE A 55 -12.18 0.04 -32.92
N ASP A 56 -11.93 -0.98 -33.75
CA ASP A 56 -11.13 -2.18 -33.39
C ASP A 56 -9.72 -1.86 -32.86
N GLN A 57 -9.16 -0.68 -33.16
CA GLN A 57 -7.84 -0.27 -32.68
C GLN A 57 -7.88 0.36 -31.28
N ALA A 58 -9.05 0.83 -30.85
CA ALA A 58 -9.30 1.39 -29.53
C ALA A 58 -10.76 1.14 -29.12
N PRO A 59 -11.17 -0.13 -28.93
CA PRO A 59 -12.58 -0.49 -28.73
C PRO A 59 -13.15 0.04 -27.40
N TRP A 60 -12.28 0.44 -26.48
CA TRP A 60 -12.62 1.14 -25.24
C TRP A 60 -12.92 2.63 -25.40
N GLN A 61 -12.66 3.22 -26.57
CA GLN A 61 -12.91 4.64 -26.81
C GLN A 61 -14.40 4.92 -26.71
N VAL A 62 -14.77 5.92 -25.90
CA VAL A 62 -16.14 6.44 -25.87
C VAL A 62 -16.20 7.93 -26.17
N ALA A 63 -17.35 8.36 -26.68
CA ALA A 63 -17.68 9.75 -26.95
C ALA A 63 -18.75 10.21 -25.94
N LEU A 64 -18.47 11.29 -25.20
CA LEU A 64 -19.46 11.98 -24.38
C LEU A 64 -20.11 13.07 -25.22
N VAL A 65 -21.42 12.95 -25.43
CA VAL A 65 -22.21 13.88 -26.24
C VAL A 65 -23.37 14.46 -25.44
N SER A 66 -23.86 15.62 -25.87
CA SER A 66 -25.15 16.17 -25.46
C SER A 66 -26.07 16.14 -26.67
N LEU A 67 -27.23 15.49 -26.55
CA LEU A 67 -28.21 15.43 -27.65
C LEU A 67 -29.16 16.64 -27.66
N GLN A 68 -28.99 17.59 -26.73
CA GLN A 68 -29.77 18.81 -26.70
C GLN A 68 -29.27 19.78 -27.79
N GLY A 69 -29.78 19.63 -29.02
CA GLY A 69 -29.50 20.52 -30.16
C GLY A 69 -29.06 19.83 -31.45
N GLY A 70 -28.88 18.51 -31.43
CA GLY A 70 -28.54 17.70 -32.61
C GLY A 70 -28.63 16.21 -32.28
N GLY A 71 -29.28 15.43 -33.16
CA GLY A 71 -29.32 13.97 -33.07
C GLY A 71 -28.02 13.34 -33.59
N PRO A 72 -28.10 12.24 -34.37
CA PRO A 72 -26.94 11.63 -35.03
C PRO A 72 -25.98 12.65 -35.67
N GLY A 73 -24.66 12.47 -35.46
CA GLY A 73 -23.62 13.39 -35.92
C GLY A 73 -23.28 14.54 -34.95
N SER A 74 -23.78 14.51 -33.71
CA SER A 74 -23.34 15.44 -32.65
C SER A 74 -21.87 15.22 -32.31
N LEU A 75 -21.09 16.30 -32.32
CA LEU A 75 -19.68 16.26 -31.93
C LEU A 75 -19.57 16.00 -30.42
N PRO A 76 -18.64 15.12 -29.99
CA PRO A 76 -18.38 14.92 -28.57
C PRO A 76 -17.80 16.19 -27.95
N PHE A 77 -18.24 16.49 -26.72
CA PHE A 77 -17.64 17.55 -25.92
C PHE A 77 -16.44 17.04 -25.11
N CYS A 78 -16.40 15.73 -24.85
CA CYS A 78 -15.28 15.00 -24.25
C CYS A 78 -15.24 13.55 -24.76
N GLY A 79 -14.10 12.91 -24.62
CA GLY A 79 -13.93 11.46 -24.71
C GLY A 79 -14.04 10.76 -23.36
N GLY A 80 -13.81 9.45 -23.37
CA GLY A 80 -13.71 8.60 -22.19
C GLY A 80 -13.16 7.24 -22.54
N SER A 81 -13.02 6.40 -21.51
CA SER A 81 -12.59 5.01 -21.63
C SER A 81 -13.61 4.07 -20.98
N LEU A 82 -14.05 3.04 -21.68
CA LEU A 82 -14.87 1.97 -21.10
C LEU A 82 -13.99 1.08 -20.22
N ILE A 83 -14.21 1.09 -18.90
CA ILE A 83 -13.41 0.33 -17.91
C ILE A 83 -14.17 -0.87 -17.33
N SER A 84 -15.47 -0.98 -17.64
CA SER A 84 -16.31 -2.16 -17.47
C SER A 84 -17.61 -1.96 -18.28
N PRO A 85 -18.50 -2.96 -18.41
CA PRO A 85 -19.76 -2.78 -19.13
C PRO A 85 -20.64 -1.64 -18.59
N GLU A 86 -20.52 -1.27 -17.31
CA GLU A 86 -21.34 -0.25 -16.66
C GLU A 86 -20.60 1.08 -16.38
N TRP A 87 -19.27 1.13 -16.57
CA TRP A 87 -18.45 2.24 -16.09
C TRP A 87 -17.54 2.81 -17.16
N VAL A 88 -17.61 4.14 -17.29
CA VAL A 88 -16.72 4.95 -18.11
C VAL A 88 -15.84 5.83 -17.21
N LEU A 89 -14.54 5.88 -17.51
CA LEU A 89 -13.58 6.79 -16.88
C LEU A 89 -13.28 7.97 -17.82
N THR A 90 -13.33 9.18 -17.31
CA THR A 90 -13.13 10.43 -18.08
C THR A 90 -12.61 11.55 -17.16
N ALA A 91 -12.47 12.78 -17.66
CA ALA A 91 -11.98 13.93 -16.91
C ALA A 91 -13.11 14.63 -16.13
N ALA A 92 -12.76 15.28 -15.02
CA ALA A 92 -13.69 16.04 -14.19
C ALA A 92 -14.12 17.36 -14.83
N HIS A 93 -13.20 18.04 -15.51
CA HIS A 93 -13.49 19.31 -16.18
C HIS A 93 -14.57 19.18 -17.26
N CYS A 94 -14.81 17.97 -17.77
CA CYS A 94 -15.92 17.67 -18.70
C CYS A 94 -17.31 17.93 -18.11
N PHE A 95 -17.42 17.97 -16.78
CA PHE A 95 -18.67 18.17 -16.05
C PHE A 95 -18.71 19.48 -15.26
N ASP A 96 -17.68 20.33 -15.40
CA ASP A 96 -17.64 21.63 -14.76
C ASP A 96 -18.88 22.46 -15.14
N PRO A 97 -19.53 23.13 -14.17
CA PRO A 97 -20.79 23.79 -14.43
C PRO A 97 -20.66 24.96 -15.44
N PRO A 98 -21.60 25.08 -16.39
CA PRO A 98 -22.82 24.29 -16.50
C PRO A 98 -22.59 22.93 -17.19
N THR A 99 -22.92 21.85 -16.49
CA THR A 99 -22.92 20.50 -17.07
C THR A 99 -23.92 20.45 -18.23
N PRO A 100 -23.55 19.88 -19.40
CA PRO A 100 -24.47 19.80 -20.51
C PRO A 100 -25.71 18.96 -20.13
N PRO A 101 -26.92 19.37 -20.53
CA PRO A 101 -28.11 18.55 -20.35
C PRO A 101 -28.15 17.40 -21.36
N ASP A 102 -28.97 16.38 -21.09
CA ASP A 102 -29.20 15.22 -21.97
C ASP A 102 -27.91 14.51 -22.41
N LEU A 103 -27.03 14.24 -21.45
CA LEU A 103 -25.76 13.56 -21.66
C LEU A 103 -25.97 12.12 -22.12
N ARG A 104 -25.17 11.68 -23.10
CA ARG A 104 -25.12 10.30 -23.57
C ARG A 104 -23.69 9.84 -23.78
N VAL A 105 -23.52 8.53 -23.77
CA VAL A 105 -22.28 7.84 -24.14
C VAL A 105 -22.50 7.14 -25.47
N LEU A 106 -21.61 7.38 -26.43
CA LEU A 106 -21.45 6.56 -27.63
C LEU A 106 -20.22 5.67 -27.45
N SER A 107 -20.36 4.38 -27.75
CA SER A 107 -19.29 3.38 -27.69
C SER A 107 -19.36 2.49 -28.93
N GLY A 108 -18.24 1.88 -29.34
CA GLY A 108 -18.26 0.91 -30.44
C GLY A 108 -18.44 1.53 -31.84
N GLU A 109 -18.20 2.84 -32.00
CA GLU A 109 -18.27 3.53 -33.30
C GLU A 109 -17.10 4.51 -33.44
N ALA A 110 -16.44 4.50 -34.60
CA ALA A 110 -15.32 5.38 -34.92
C ALA A 110 -15.72 6.60 -35.76
N ASN A 111 -16.79 6.52 -36.54
CA ASN A 111 -17.28 7.59 -37.40
C ASN A 111 -18.59 8.17 -36.88
N LEU A 112 -18.54 9.41 -36.39
CA LEU A 112 -19.70 10.09 -35.80
C LEU A 112 -20.87 10.26 -36.79
N ASN A 113 -20.62 10.19 -38.11
CA ASN A 113 -21.67 10.24 -39.13
C ASN A 113 -22.43 8.92 -39.32
N ASN A 114 -21.93 7.81 -38.76
CA ASN A 114 -22.53 6.48 -38.86
C ASN A 114 -23.41 6.12 -37.65
N THR A 115 -23.80 7.11 -36.86
CA THR A 115 -24.56 6.91 -35.62
C THR A 115 -26.07 6.93 -35.84
N PHE A 116 -26.80 6.18 -35.01
CA PHE A 116 -28.25 6.16 -34.89
C PHE A 116 -28.66 6.41 -33.42
N PRO A 117 -29.90 6.85 -33.15
CA PRO A 117 -30.35 7.12 -31.78
C PRO A 117 -30.17 5.97 -30.79
N GLU A 118 -30.27 4.72 -31.25
CA GLU A 118 -30.09 3.50 -30.47
C GLU A 118 -28.65 3.22 -30.03
N ASP A 119 -27.65 3.84 -30.67
CA ASP A 119 -26.23 3.65 -30.33
C ASP A 119 -25.82 4.41 -29.06
N PHE A 120 -26.69 5.30 -28.57
CA PHE A 120 -26.43 6.17 -27.42
C PHE A 120 -26.94 5.56 -26.12
N THR A 121 -26.02 5.34 -25.18
CA THR A 121 -26.33 4.86 -23.83
C THR A 121 -26.61 6.02 -22.88
N GLU A 122 -27.65 5.88 -22.05
CA GLU A 122 -27.99 6.84 -21.00
C GLU A 122 -27.03 6.77 -19.81
N ILE A 123 -26.79 7.92 -19.18
CA ILE A 123 -25.98 8.03 -17.97
C ILE A 123 -26.91 8.01 -16.75
N ALA A 124 -26.66 7.09 -15.83
CA ALA A 124 -27.36 7.02 -14.55
C ALA A 124 -26.76 7.96 -13.51
N GLU A 125 -25.43 8.04 -13.45
CA GLU A 125 -24.73 8.80 -12.42
C GLU A 125 -23.39 9.34 -12.92
N VAL A 126 -23.02 10.52 -12.46
CA VAL A 126 -21.70 11.13 -12.68
C VAL A 126 -21.07 11.36 -11.31
N ILE A 127 -19.92 10.73 -11.08
CA ILE A 127 -19.20 10.75 -9.81
C ILE A 127 -17.85 11.44 -10.05
N VAL A 128 -17.85 12.75 -9.84
CA VAL A 128 -16.62 13.57 -9.90
C VAL A 128 -15.75 13.26 -8.69
N HIS A 129 -14.44 13.12 -8.90
CA HIS A 129 -13.52 12.88 -7.78
C HIS A 129 -13.64 13.99 -6.72
N PRO A 130 -13.79 13.69 -5.42
CA PRO A 130 -14.09 14.68 -4.38
C PRO A 130 -12.96 15.70 -4.14
N GLY A 131 -11.75 15.40 -4.62
CA GLY A 131 -10.59 16.29 -4.60
C GLY A 131 -10.50 17.26 -5.80
N TRP A 132 -11.42 17.19 -6.76
CA TRP A 132 -11.49 18.16 -7.87
C TRP A 132 -12.04 19.50 -7.36
N ASP A 133 -11.28 20.58 -7.52
CA ASP A 133 -11.68 21.93 -7.07
C ASP A 133 -12.05 22.89 -8.20
N GLY A 134 -11.90 22.47 -9.46
CA GLY A 134 -12.23 23.27 -10.65
C GLY A 134 -11.36 24.52 -10.84
N THR A 135 -10.22 24.62 -10.14
CA THR A 135 -9.33 25.78 -10.23
C THR A 135 -8.12 25.51 -11.12
N LEU A 136 -7.84 26.45 -12.03
CA LEU A 136 -6.72 26.42 -12.99
C LEU A 136 -5.32 26.37 -12.35
N ASN A 137 -5.22 26.46 -11.02
CA ASN A 137 -3.94 26.54 -10.31
C ASN A 137 -3.45 25.17 -9.83
N SER A 138 -4.33 24.17 -9.69
CA SER A 138 -3.97 22.81 -9.29
C SER A 138 -4.23 21.80 -10.40
N ASN A 139 -5.34 21.89 -11.16
CA ASN A 139 -5.81 20.85 -12.11
C ASN A 139 -5.67 19.41 -11.54
N GLU A 140 -5.64 19.30 -10.21
CA GLU A 140 -5.42 18.06 -9.48
C GLU A 140 -6.72 17.28 -9.46
N ASN A 141 -6.63 15.96 -9.55
CA ASN A 141 -7.80 15.09 -9.46
C ASN A 141 -8.82 15.32 -10.60
N ASP A 142 -8.34 15.68 -11.80
CA ASP A 142 -9.16 15.81 -13.00
C ASP A 142 -9.62 14.45 -13.55
N ILE A 143 -10.47 13.77 -12.78
CA ILE A 143 -10.94 12.42 -13.07
C ILE A 143 -12.37 12.23 -12.57
N THR A 144 -13.17 11.50 -13.35
CA THR A 144 -14.60 11.27 -13.09
C THR A 144 -15.00 9.88 -13.56
N LEU A 145 -15.87 9.25 -12.77
CA LEU A 145 -16.53 7.99 -13.13
C LEU A 145 -17.96 8.29 -13.57
N VAL A 146 -18.34 7.74 -14.71
CA VAL A 146 -19.68 7.83 -15.26
C VAL A 146 -20.30 6.45 -15.22
N ARG A 147 -21.41 6.31 -14.50
CA ARG A 147 -22.17 5.07 -14.45
C ARG A 147 -23.23 5.07 -15.54
N LEU A 148 -23.24 4.03 -16.36
CA LEU A 148 -24.24 3.84 -17.41
C LEU A 148 -25.56 3.34 -16.80
N ALA A 149 -26.68 3.75 -17.40
CA ALA A 149 -28.02 3.31 -16.99
C ALA A 149 -28.32 1.85 -17.35
N ALA A 150 -27.61 1.32 -18.35
CA ALA A 150 -27.60 -0.08 -18.70
C ALA A 150 -26.18 -0.50 -19.11
N PRO A 151 -25.76 -1.74 -18.81
CA PRO A 151 -24.48 -2.25 -19.25
C PRO A 151 -24.43 -2.33 -20.78
N ILE A 152 -23.28 -1.98 -21.35
CA ILE A 152 -22.97 -2.22 -22.77
C ILE A 152 -22.75 -3.72 -22.98
N ASP A 153 -23.40 -4.28 -24.00
CA ASP A 153 -23.18 -5.65 -24.43
C ASP A 153 -21.94 -5.71 -25.35
N VAL A 154 -20.78 -5.93 -24.74
CA VAL A 154 -19.48 -6.00 -25.44
C VAL A 154 -19.38 -7.23 -26.36
N ASP A 155 -20.19 -8.27 -26.13
CA ASP A 155 -20.24 -9.44 -27.02
C ASP A 155 -21.07 -9.18 -28.30
N ALA A 156 -21.96 -8.19 -28.25
CA ALA A 156 -22.88 -7.84 -29.34
C ALA A 156 -22.56 -6.50 -30.01
N SER A 157 -21.45 -5.84 -29.67
CA SER A 157 -21.00 -4.57 -30.23
C SER A 157 -19.50 -4.60 -30.57
N GLU A 158 -18.99 -3.54 -31.21
CA GLU A 158 -17.54 -3.37 -31.46
C GLU A 158 -16.83 -2.66 -30.28
N ALA A 159 -17.53 -2.46 -29.16
CA ALA A 159 -16.97 -1.90 -27.93
C ALA A 159 -16.34 -2.99 -27.06
N ASP A 160 -15.24 -2.66 -26.40
CA ASP A 160 -14.56 -3.55 -25.46
C ASP A 160 -13.94 -2.75 -24.30
N ILE A 161 -13.49 -3.43 -23.25
CA ILE A 161 -13.03 -2.83 -22.01
C ILE A 161 -11.51 -2.66 -22.05
N VAL A 162 -11.01 -1.50 -21.62
CA VAL A 162 -9.57 -1.33 -21.38
C VAL A 162 -9.20 -1.83 -19.99
N ASP A 163 -8.07 -2.54 -19.88
CA ASP A 163 -7.59 -2.98 -18.57
C ASP A 163 -7.11 -1.81 -17.73
N LEU A 164 -7.36 -1.91 -16.43
CA LEU A 164 -6.80 -1.02 -15.42
C LEU A 164 -5.50 -1.61 -14.85
N PRO A 165 -4.53 -0.77 -14.44
CA PRO A 165 -3.20 -1.21 -14.03
C PRO A 165 -3.14 -1.87 -12.63
N TRP A 166 -3.88 -2.95 -12.42
CA TRP A 166 -3.92 -3.74 -11.18
C TRP A 166 -2.73 -4.72 -11.06
N PHE A 167 -1.48 -4.22 -11.06
CA PHE A 167 -0.29 -5.09 -11.04
C PHE A 167 0.88 -4.60 -10.17
N GLU A 168 1.86 -5.50 -9.98
CA GLU A 168 2.89 -5.48 -8.94
C GLU A 168 3.87 -4.27 -8.94
N ASN A 169 3.89 -3.44 -9.99
CA ASN A 169 4.77 -2.24 -10.07
C ASN A 169 4.04 -0.96 -10.46
N VAL A 170 2.80 -0.82 -9.97
CA VAL A 170 1.90 0.30 -10.26
C VAL A 170 2.49 1.68 -9.91
N VAL A 171 3.37 1.76 -8.90
CA VAL A 171 3.94 3.01 -8.38
C VAL A 171 5.05 3.58 -9.28
N ALA A 172 5.69 2.74 -10.11
CA ALA A 172 6.72 3.18 -11.06
C ALA A 172 6.23 3.18 -12.51
N TRP A 173 4.98 2.75 -12.74
CA TRP A 173 4.37 2.62 -14.06
C TRP A 173 3.43 3.80 -14.39
N PRO A 174 3.30 4.16 -15.67
CA PRO A 174 4.19 3.79 -16.77
C PRO A 174 5.56 4.48 -16.63
N GLY A 175 6.60 3.81 -17.14
CA GLY A 175 7.96 4.32 -17.11
C GLY A 175 8.18 5.44 -18.14
N ARG A 176 9.20 6.27 -17.90
CA ARG A 176 9.66 7.23 -18.90
C ARG A 176 10.10 6.51 -20.17
N GLY A 177 9.66 7.01 -21.32
CA GLY A 177 9.92 6.45 -22.64
C GLY A 177 8.93 5.37 -23.06
N THR A 178 8.03 4.92 -22.18
CA THR A 178 6.92 4.03 -22.56
C THR A 178 6.09 4.71 -23.65
N THR A 179 5.79 3.98 -24.73
CA THR A 179 4.92 4.46 -25.80
C THR A 179 3.46 4.36 -25.35
N GLY A 180 2.74 5.47 -25.41
CA GLY A 180 1.30 5.53 -25.24
C GLY A 180 0.57 5.74 -26.56
N LEU A 181 -0.59 5.11 -26.68
CA LEU A 181 -1.60 5.34 -27.70
C LEU A 181 -2.62 6.33 -27.15
N ILE A 182 -2.84 7.41 -27.89
CA ILE A 182 -3.94 8.36 -27.63
C ILE A 182 -4.94 8.28 -28.78
N THR A 183 -6.22 8.39 -28.45
CA THR A 183 -7.32 8.33 -29.41
C THR A 183 -8.41 9.36 -29.05
N GLY A 184 -9.04 9.92 -30.08
CA GLY A 184 -10.11 10.89 -29.90
C GLY A 184 -10.57 11.55 -31.20
N TRP A 185 -11.58 12.42 -31.09
CA TRP A 185 -12.14 13.20 -32.19
C TRP A 185 -11.77 14.69 -32.07
N GLY A 186 -10.68 15.01 -31.37
CA GLY A 186 -10.20 16.38 -31.19
C GLY A 186 -9.69 17.04 -32.48
N ASP A 187 -9.50 18.36 -32.42
CA ASP A 187 -9.00 19.18 -33.53
C ASP A 187 -7.62 18.68 -33.98
N THR A 188 -7.48 18.40 -35.28
CA THR A 188 -6.22 17.94 -35.88
C THR A 188 -5.31 19.09 -36.32
N ASP A 189 -5.77 20.35 -36.22
CA ASP A 189 -5.00 21.54 -36.57
C ASP A 189 -4.28 22.13 -35.35
N PRO A 190 -2.93 22.17 -35.33
CA PRO A 190 -2.13 22.78 -34.26
C PRO A 190 -2.48 24.23 -33.93
N GLY A 191 -3.03 24.98 -34.90
CA GLY A 191 -3.42 26.39 -34.73
C GLY A 191 -4.77 26.60 -34.03
N GLY A 192 -5.59 25.55 -33.91
CA GLY A 192 -6.98 25.62 -33.50
C GLY A 192 -7.87 26.33 -34.53
N GLY A 193 -9.01 25.74 -34.86
CA GLY A 193 -10.01 26.36 -35.74
C GLY A 193 -10.37 25.58 -37.00
N SER A 194 -9.95 24.32 -37.08
CA SER A 194 -10.51 23.39 -38.06
C SER A 194 -11.77 22.72 -37.50
N THR A 195 -12.63 22.17 -38.36
CA THR A 195 -13.77 21.37 -37.88
C THR A 195 -13.22 20.03 -37.40
N PRO A 196 -13.48 19.62 -36.15
CA PRO A 196 -13.00 18.32 -35.65
C PRO A 196 -13.43 17.17 -36.57
N PRO A 197 -12.58 16.16 -36.77
CA PRO A 197 -12.87 15.05 -37.68
C PRO A 197 -14.03 14.22 -37.14
N ALA A 198 -14.93 13.80 -38.03
CA ALA A 198 -15.95 12.83 -37.68
C ALA A 198 -15.39 11.40 -37.52
N GLN A 199 -14.27 11.11 -38.19
CA GLN A 199 -13.54 9.86 -38.05
C GLN A 199 -12.60 9.94 -36.84
N LEU A 200 -12.61 8.91 -35.98
CA LEU A 200 -11.72 8.77 -34.84
C LEU A 200 -10.28 8.88 -35.31
N GLN A 201 -9.45 9.60 -34.55
CA GLN A 201 -8.02 9.73 -34.81
C GLN A 201 -7.23 8.98 -33.75
N TRP A 202 -6.02 8.55 -34.11
CA TRP A 202 -5.04 7.99 -33.19
C TRP A 202 -3.67 8.62 -33.37
N ALA A 203 -2.87 8.60 -32.30
CA ALA A 203 -1.45 8.91 -32.37
C ALA A 203 -0.65 8.15 -31.30
N SER A 204 0.66 8.01 -31.51
CA SER A 204 1.57 7.47 -30.50
C SER A 204 2.44 8.57 -29.90
N VAL A 205 2.49 8.63 -28.58
CA VAL A 205 3.27 9.61 -27.82
C VAL A 205 4.17 8.91 -26.80
N PRO A 206 5.46 9.26 -26.69
CA PRO A 206 6.29 8.77 -25.59
C PRO A 206 5.91 9.48 -24.29
N ILE A 207 5.88 8.71 -23.20
CA ILE A 207 5.76 9.24 -21.85
C ILE A 207 7.07 9.90 -21.46
N LEU A 208 7.01 11.16 -21.06
CA LEU A 208 8.18 11.99 -20.82
C LEU A 208 8.64 11.96 -19.35
N THR A 209 7.80 11.46 -18.45
CA THR A 209 8.02 11.51 -16.99
C THR A 209 7.73 10.17 -16.33
N SER A 210 8.55 9.83 -15.34
CA SER A 210 8.24 8.82 -14.32
C SER A 210 7.44 9.46 -13.16
N PRO A 211 6.79 8.66 -12.30
CA PRO A 211 6.02 9.13 -11.14
C PRO A 211 6.79 10.01 -10.12
N THR A 212 8.12 10.08 -10.23
CA THR A 212 8.99 10.91 -9.36
C THR A 212 9.60 12.12 -10.06
N GLU A 213 9.40 12.29 -11.37
CA GLU A 213 10.00 13.37 -12.16
C GLU A 213 9.04 14.55 -12.29
N GLN A 214 9.23 15.55 -11.42
CA GLN A 214 8.44 16.80 -11.33
C GLN A 214 8.77 17.80 -12.45
N LEU A 215 8.77 17.35 -13.71
CA LEU A 215 9.16 18.16 -14.87
C LEU A 215 8.31 17.79 -16.08
N CYS A 216 7.42 18.69 -16.48
CA CYS A 216 6.63 18.57 -17.70
C CYS A 216 6.60 19.93 -18.40
N GLY A 217 7.29 20.06 -19.54
CA GLY A 217 7.37 21.31 -20.32
C GLY A 217 7.57 22.56 -19.45
N ARG A 218 6.72 23.58 -19.67
CA ARG A 218 6.70 24.83 -18.90
C ARG A 218 5.81 24.81 -17.65
N TYR A 219 5.12 23.71 -17.36
CA TYR A 219 4.09 23.64 -16.32
C TYR A 219 4.67 23.82 -14.90
N GLY A 220 5.97 23.54 -14.71
CA GLY A 220 6.68 23.85 -13.47
C GLY A 220 6.00 23.26 -12.23
N ALA A 221 5.67 24.11 -11.25
CA ALA A 221 5.04 23.69 -10.00
C ALA A 221 3.58 23.19 -10.16
N SER A 222 2.91 23.48 -11.27
CA SER A 222 1.52 23.08 -11.53
C SER A 222 1.38 21.66 -12.08
N PHE A 223 2.48 21.00 -12.45
CA PHE A 223 2.47 19.59 -12.84
C PHE A 223 2.86 18.73 -11.64
N LEU A 224 2.02 17.81 -11.17
CA LEU A 224 2.34 16.93 -10.05
C LEU A 224 2.60 15.50 -10.52
N ALA A 225 3.86 15.07 -10.55
CA ALA A 225 4.26 13.77 -11.11
C ALA A 225 3.55 12.57 -10.46
N GLY A 226 3.17 12.69 -9.18
CA GLY A 226 2.46 11.66 -8.43
C GLY A 226 0.96 11.55 -8.74
N ALA A 227 0.36 12.53 -9.40
CA ALA A 227 -1.06 12.54 -9.76
C ALA A 227 -1.30 12.75 -11.28
N MET A 228 -0.25 13.12 -12.01
CA MET A 228 -0.28 13.46 -13.41
C MET A 228 0.79 12.71 -14.22
N LEU A 229 0.50 12.58 -15.51
CA LEU A 229 1.35 12.02 -16.54
C LEU A 229 1.63 13.08 -17.60
N CYS A 230 2.84 13.05 -18.15
CA CYS A 230 3.29 13.95 -19.19
C CYS A 230 3.70 13.12 -20.40
N ALA A 231 3.07 13.34 -21.56
CA ALA A 231 3.35 12.59 -22.77
C ALA A 231 3.21 13.48 -24.02
N ALA A 232 4.19 13.42 -24.92
CA ALA A 232 4.14 14.06 -26.24
C ALA A 232 5.31 13.60 -27.11
N ASP A 233 5.15 13.61 -28.43
CA ASP A 233 6.29 13.57 -29.35
C ASP A 233 6.70 15.01 -29.70
N LEU A 234 7.64 15.57 -28.94
CA LEU A 234 8.13 16.93 -29.11
C LEU A 234 8.92 17.13 -30.43
N GLN A 235 9.41 16.06 -31.06
CA GLN A 235 10.16 16.17 -32.32
C GLN A 235 9.23 16.27 -33.52
N GLN A 236 8.11 15.55 -33.49
CA GLN A 236 7.11 15.54 -34.55
C GLN A 236 5.96 16.51 -34.27
N GLY A 237 5.94 17.14 -33.08
CA GLY A 237 4.86 18.04 -32.67
C GLY A 237 3.55 17.30 -32.49
N ILE A 238 3.56 16.06 -32.02
CA ILE A 238 2.34 15.25 -31.82
C ILE A 238 1.96 15.32 -30.34
N ASP A 239 0.73 15.74 -30.08
CA ASP A 239 0.14 15.89 -28.75
C ASP A 239 -1.40 15.73 -28.79
N SER A 240 -2.04 15.52 -27.64
CA SER A 240 -3.51 15.57 -27.50
C SER A 240 -4.04 16.99 -27.67
N CYS A 241 -5.19 17.17 -28.35
CA CYS A 241 -5.74 18.49 -28.69
C CYS A 241 -7.16 18.72 -28.13
N GLN A 242 -7.73 19.90 -28.40
CA GLN A 242 -9.09 20.28 -28.06
C GLN A 242 -10.10 19.27 -28.61
N GLY A 243 -10.91 18.66 -27.74
CA GLY A 243 -11.87 17.61 -28.10
C GLY A 243 -11.41 16.18 -27.80
N ASP A 244 -10.14 15.99 -27.39
CA ASP A 244 -9.65 14.72 -26.82
C ASP A 244 -9.77 14.69 -25.28
N SER A 245 -10.26 15.78 -24.68
CA SER A 245 -10.48 15.93 -23.23
C SER A 245 -11.22 14.73 -22.65
N GLY A 246 -10.69 14.13 -21.58
CA GLY A 246 -11.24 12.93 -20.97
C GLY A 246 -10.95 11.62 -21.70
N GLY A 247 -10.35 11.66 -22.89
CA GLY A 247 -9.98 10.48 -23.68
C GLY A 247 -8.83 9.66 -23.07
N PRO A 248 -8.59 8.44 -23.58
CA PRO A 248 -7.60 7.52 -23.05
C PRO A 248 -6.16 7.84 -23.48
N LEU A 249 -5.23 7.61 -22.56
CA LEU A 249 -3.82 7.29 -22.86
C LEU A 249 -3.57 5.83 -22.47
N VAL A 250 -3.46 4.93 -23.44
CA VAL A 250 -3.25 3.48 -23.23
C VAL A 250 -1.81 3.10 -23.51
N THR A 251 -1.24 2.20 -22.71
CA THR A 251 0.12 1.67 -22.93
C THR A 251 0.11 0.16 -22.84
N ASP A 252 1.08 -0.50 -23.49
CA ASP A 252 1.26 -1.94 -23.34
C ASP A 252 1.85 -2.27 -21.96
N ALA A 253 1.16 -3.11 -21.20
CA ALA A 253 1.63 -3.70 -19.95
C ALA A 253 1.77 -5.22 -20.09
N GLY A 254 2.84 -5.66 -20.75
CA GLY A 254 3.14 -7.08 -20.88
C GLY A 254 2.30 -7.80 -21.93
N GLY A 255 1.99 -7.11 -23.03
CA GLY A 255 1.13 -7.61 -24.11
C GLY A 255 -0.35 -7.27 -23.93
N ILE A 256 -0.70 -6.51 -22.89
CA ILE A 256 -2.06 -6.14 -22.55
C ILE A 256 -2.22 -4.62 -22.70
N PRO A 257 -3.20 -4.12 -23.47
CA PRO A 257 -3.53 -2.69 -23.49
C PRO A 257 -4.09 -2.24 -22.14
N THR A 258 -3.37 -1.36 -21.45
CA THR A 258 -3.74 -0.88 -20.11
C THR A 258 -3.80 0.63 -20.05
N LEU A 259 -4.86 1.15 -19.43
CA LEU A 259 -5.12 2.58 -19.31
C LEU A 259 -4.11 3.23 -18.34
N ALA A 260 -3.22 4.05 -18.89
CA ALA A 260 -2.21 4.76 -18.13
C ALA A 260 -2.70 6.12 -17.63
N GLY A 261 -3.45 6.84 -18.45
CA GLY A 261 -3.90 8.18 -18.14
C GLY A 261 -5.22 8.57 -18.78
N VAL A 262 -5.79 9.66 -18.26
CA VAL A 262 -6.99 10.33 -18.79
C VAL A 262 -6.60 11.73 -19.24
N THR A 263 -6.89 12.11 -20.49
CA THR A 263 -6.52 13.42 -21.06
C THR A 263 -7.14 14.56 -20.24
N SER A 264 -6.30 15.46 -19.73
CA SER A 264 -6.71 16.49 -18.77
C SER A 264 -6.53 17.90 -19.34
N PHE A 265 -5.30 18.37 -19.53
CA PHE A 265 -5.05 19.71 -20.07
C PHE A 265 -3.74 19.80 -20.87
N GLY A 266 -3.62 20.86 -21.67
CA GLY A 266 -2.41 21.21 -22.41
C GLY A 266 -2.47 22.67 -22.88
N VAL A 267 -1.32 23.30 -23.17
CA VAL A 267 -1.31 24.68 -23.69
C VAL A 267 -1.01 24.70 -25.19
N GLY A 268 -2.07 24.82 -25.99
CA GLY A 268 -2.01 24.75 -27.44
C GLY A 268 -1.81 23.30 -27.90
N CYS A 269 -2.28 23.00 -29.10
CA CYS A 269 -2.12 21.67 -29.67
C CYS A 269 -0.81 21.59 -30.44
N ALA A 270 -0.06 20.49 -30.30
CA ALA A 270 1.01 20.16 -31.24
C ALA A 270 2.09 21.26 -31.41
N ASN A 271 2.31 22.11 -30.41
CA ASN A 271 3.19 23.29 -30.54
C ASN A 271 4.70 22.95 -30.53
N GLY A 272 5.05 21.67 -30.35
CA GLY A 272 6.42 21.14 -30.34
C GLY A 272 7.25 21.50 -29.09
N ILE A 273 6.65 22.17 -28.10
CA ILE A 273 7.34 22.71 -26.90
C ILE A 273 6.66 22.25 -25.61
N ASP A 274 5.33 22.27 -25.56
CA ASP A 274 4.54 21.89 -24.39
C ASP A 274 3.85 20.56 -24.63
N PRO A 275 4.06 19.56 -23.76
CA PRO A 275 3.40 18.26 -23.84
C PRO A 275 1.99 18.27 -23.22
N GLY A 276 1.20 17.26 -23.56
CA GLY A 276 -0.10 16.99 -22.96
C GLY A 276 0.04 16.44 -21.54
N VAL A 277 -0.88 16.86 -20.67
CA VAL A 277 -0.97 16.41 -19.29
C VAL A 277 -2.23 15.57 -19.10
N TYR A 278 -2.04 14.43 -18.44
CA TYR A 278 -3.07 13.42 -18.21
C TYR A 278 -3.19 13.17 -16.71
N ALA A 279 -4.40 12.91 -16.20
CA ALA A 279 -4.55 12.36 -14.86
C ALA A 279 -3.98 10.94 -14.83
N ARG A 280 -3.14 10.63 -13.84
CA ARG A 280 -2.46 9.33 -13.71
C ARG A 280 -3.40 8.29 -13.12
N VAL A 281 -3.82 7.28 -13.90
CA VAL A 281 -4.81 6.27 -13.45
C VAL A 281 -4.33 5.51 -12.22
N THR A 282 -3.03 5.18 -12.15
CA THR A 282 -2.43 4.48 -11.01
C THR A 282 -2.62 5.19 -9.66
N THR A 283 -2.79 6.51 -9.67
CA THR A 283 -3.08 7.31 -8.47
C THR A 283 -4.50 7.12 -7.95
N TYR A 284 -5.45 6.80 -8.84
CA TYR A 284 -6.89 6.78 -8.53
C TYR A 284 -7.49 5.37 -8.46
N LEU A 285 -6.69 4.33 -8.68
CA LEU A 285 -7.11 2.92 -8.61
C LEU A 285 -7.93 2.58 -7.37
N THR A 286 -7.50 3.03 -6.19
CA THR A 286 -8.26 2.80 -4.94
C THR A 286 -9.62 3.48 -4.96
N TRP A 287 -9.70 4.71 -5.49
CA TRP A 287 -10.99 5.41 -5.60
C TRP A 287 -11.90 4.74 -6.64
N ILE A 288 -11.32 4.31 -7.77
CA ILE A 288 -12.04 3.53 -8.79
C ILE A 288 -12.61 2.27 -8.16
N ASP A 289 -11.82 1.49 -7.42
CA ASP A 289 -12.31 0.29 -6.74
C ASP A 289 -13.39 0.60 -5.70
N VAL A 290 -13.20 1.59 -4.84
CA VAL A 290 -14.21 1.96 -3.81
C VAL A 290 -15.57 2.31 -4.43
N VAL A 291 -15.59 2.92 -5.61
CA VAL A 291 -16.82 3.31 -6.30
C VAL A 291 -17.39 2.16 -7.13
N THR A 292 -16.54 1.37 -7.79
CA THR A 292 -16.96 0.44 -8.86
C THR A 292 -16.88 -1.05 -8.47
N GLY A 293 -16.01 -1.40 -7.52
CA GLY A 293 -15.69 -2.78 -7.13
C GLY A 293 -14.91 -3.57 -8.18
N LEU A 294 -14.18 -2.90 -9.07
CA LEU A 294 -13.47 -3.52 -10.21
C LEU A 294 -12.07 -4.07 -9.85
N ALA A 295 -11.63 -3.98 -8.60
CA ALA A 295 -10.41 -4.64 -8.16
C ALA A 295 -10.50 -6.17 -8.32
N PRO A 296 -9.44 -6.82 -8.81
CA PRO A 296 -9.28 -8.27 -8.67
C PRO A 296 -9.38 -8.74 -7.21
N ASP A 297 -9.88 -9.95 -6.97
CA ASP A 297 -10.02 -10.54 -5.62
C ASP A 297 -8.66 -10.65 -4.87
N ASP A 298 -7.55 -10.66 -5.60
CA ASP A 298 -6.18 -10.62 -5.08
C ASP A 298 -5.56 -9.21 -5.05
N TRP A 299 -6.31 -8.19 -5.44
CA TRP A 299 -5.97 -6.77 -5.34
C TRP A 299 -6.67 -6.09 -4.15
N THR A 300 -7.13 -6.83 -3.14
CA THR A 300 -7.63 -6.17 -1.92
C THR A 300 -6.47 -5.38 -1.29
N GLY A 301 -6.49 -4.05 -1.45
CA GLY A 301 -5.40 -3.10 -1.15
C GLY A 301 -5.06 -2.94 0.34
N SER A 302 -5.11 -4.03 1.09
CA SER A 302 -4.96 -4.16 2.53
C SER A 302 -3.70 -4.94 2.90
N LEU A 303 -3.39 -4.96 4.20
CA LEU A 303 -2.37 -5.84 4.77
C LEU A 303 -2.81 -7.30 4.69
N ARG A 304 -1.93 -8.16 4.18
CA ARG A 304 -2.10 -9.62 4.21
C ARG A 304 -1.40 -10.24 5.41
N PRO A 305 -2.08 -11.03 6.25
CA PRO A 305 -1.42 -11.80 7.29
C PRO A 305 -0.64 -12.98 6.69
N THR A 306 0.46 -13.38 7.36
CA THR A 306 1.28 -14.55 6.95
C THR A 306 1.23 -15.70 7.94
N GLY A 307 0.49 -15.53 9.05
CA GLY A 307 0.75 -16.27 10.28
C GLY A 307 2.11 -15.89 10.90
N PRO A 308 2.26 -15.88 12.23
CA PRO A 308 3.54 -15.55 12.86
C PRO A 308 4.65 -16.54 12.50
N ALA A 309 5.72 -16.07 11.84
CA ALA A 309 6.83 -16.90 11.38
C ALA A 309 8.20 -16.26 11.64
N ARG A 310 9.19 -17.06 12.06
CA ARG A 310 10.54 -16.57 12.39
C ARG A 310 11.44 -16.47 11.16
N LEU A 311 11.86 -15.26 10.81
CA LEU A 311 12.80 -14.98 9.71
C LEU A 311 14.26 -14.96 10.15
N VAL A 312 14.53 -14.51 11.39
CA VAL A 312 15.89 -14.40 11.95
C VAL A 312 15.93 -14.95 13.35
N GLU A 313 17.00 -15.68 13.65
CA GLU A 313 17.30 -16.16 14.98
C GLU A 313 18.81 -16.05 15.26
N ALA A 314 19.21 -15.11 16.11
CA ALA A 314 20.61 -14.95 16.48
C ALA A 314 21.15 -16.07 17.37
N ARG A 315 20.30 -16.69 18.20
CA ARG A 315 20.75 -17.67 19.20
C ARG A 315 21.09 -19.00 18.54
N GLN A 316 22.12 -19.65 19.08
CA GLN A 316 22.58 -20.95 18.57
C GLN A 316 21.53 -22.05 18.82
N LEU A 317 21.53 -23.07 17.94
CA LEU A 317 20.70 -24.28 18.05
C LEU A 317 19.18 -24.01 18.02
N ARG A 318 18.76 -22.90 17.42
CA ARG A 318 17.37 -22.54 17.14
C ARG A 318 17.21 -22.35 15.63
N THR A 319 16.02 -22.62 15.11
CA THR A 319 15.72 -22.60 13.67
C THR A 319 14.79 -21.45 13.32
N THR A 320 14.90 -20.98 12.08
CA THR A 320 13.92 -20.11 11.41
C THR A 320 12.95 -20.98 10.61
N ILE A 321 11.93 -20.37 10.01
CA ILE A 321 10.90 -21.06 9.22
C ILE A 321 11.46 -21.93 8.08
N ASP A 322 12.60 -21.54 7.53
CA ASP A 322 13.25 -22.13 6.36
C ASP A 322 14.73 -22.48 6.59
N GLY A 323 15.22 -22.34 7.82
CA GLY A 323 16.62 -22.52 8.19
C GLY A 323 17.57 -21.40 7.73
N GLN A 324 17.09 -20.43 6.94
CA GLN A 324 17.90 -19.28 6.53
C GLN A 324 18.01 -18.28 7.68
N GLN A 325 19.17 -17.64 7.83
CA GLN A 325 19.45 -16.68 8.91
C GLN A 325 19.16 -17.22 10.34
N ALA A 326 19.39 -18.52 10.52
CA ALA A 326 19.36 -19.21 11.82
C ALA A 326 20.76 -19.29 12.45
N GLY A 327 20.86 -19.07 13.75
CA GLY A 327 22.12 -19.12 14.49
C GLY A 327 23.15 -18.08 14.04
N ILE A 328 22.71 -16.90 13.57
CA ILE A 328 23.60 -15.87 13.00
C ILE A 328 24.59 -15.29 14.02
N GLY A 329 24.38 -15.58 15.30
CA GLY A 329 25.21 -15.10 16.38
C GLY A 329 24.85 -13.70 16.83
N ARG A 330 25.46 -13.31 17.94
CA ARG A 330 25.25 -12.02 18.58
C ARG A 330 25.77 -10.89 17.69
N LEU A 331 24.93 -9.89 17.44
CA LEU A 331 25.31 -8.75 16.62
C LEU A 331 26.25 -7.81 17.39
N ALA A 332 27.24 -7.26 16.70
CA ALA A 332 28.18 -6.30 17.27
C ALA A 332 27.54 -4.91 17.40
N ALA A 333 27.99 -4.12 18.38
CA ALA A 333 27.54 -2.75 18.54
C ALA A 333 27.83 -1.90 17.28
N GLY A 334 26.81 -1.17 16.81
CA GLY A 334 26.90 -0.33 15.62
C GLY A 334 26.78 -1.08 14.29
N SER A 335 26.52 -2.39 14.31
CA SER A 335 26.30 -3.18 13.09
C SER A 335 24.85 -3.06 12.58
N VAL A 336 24.68 -3.40 11.29
CA VAL A 336 23.37 -3.54 10.64
C VAL A 336 23.22 -4.98 10.20
N LEU A 337 22.09 -5.59 10.58
CA LEU A 337 21.64 -6.86 10.02
C LEU A 337 20.73 -6.58 8.83
N GLU A 338 21.03 -7.19 7.68
CA GLU A 338 20.08 -7.29 6.57
C GLU A 338 19.21 -8.52 6.76
N VAL A 339 17.90 -8.33 6.73
CA VAL A 339 16.89 -9.37 6.89
C VAL A 339 16.25 -9.60 5.53
N ASP A 340 16.33 -10.83 5.04
CA ASP A 340 15.58 -11.28 3.87
C ASP A 340 14.11 -11.46 4.27
N VAL A 341 13.21 -10.70 3.65
CA VAL A 341 11.78 -10.71 3.98
C VAL A 341 10.94 -11.17 2.79
N ALA A 342 11.04 -10.48 1.64
CA ALA A 342 10.29 -10.85 0.44
C ALA A 342 10.61 -12.28 -0.01
N GLY A 343 9.58 -13.04 -0.39
CA GLY A 343 9.70 -14.44 -0.79
C GLY A 343 9.92 -15.43 0.36
N ARG A 344 9.88 -15.00 1.62
CA ARG A 344 10.01 -15.86 2.81
C ARG A 344 8.75 -15.84 3.65
N ALA A 345 8.43 -16.97 4.28
CA ALA A 345 7.27 -17.12 5.17
C ALA A 345 5.92 -16.68 4.55
N GLY A 346 5.73 -16.90 3.24
CA GLY A 346 4.51 -16.49 2.54
C GLY A 346 4.40 -14.99 2.25
N VAL A 347 5.46 -14.21 2.46
CA VAL A 347 5.54 -12.83 1.97
C VAL A 347 5.82 -12.83 0.48
N ASP A 348 5.03 -12.08 -0.28
CA ASP A 348 5.20 -11.98 -1.73
C ASP A 348 6.57 -11.39 -2.11
N ILE A 349 7.08 -11.74 -3.29
CA ILE A 349 8.44 -11.36 -3.72
C ILE A 349 8.55 -9.86 -4.04
N ASP A 350 7.43 -9.24 -4.38
CA ASP A 350 7.20 -7.87 -4.79
C ASP A 350 6.57 -7.01 -3.67
N ALA A 351 6.38 -7.57 -2.47
CA ALA A 351 5.79 -6.89 -1.33
C ALA A 351 6.46 -5.52 -1.06
N LEU A 352 5.65 -4.50 -0.78
CA LEU A 352 6.13 -3.13 -0.54
C LEU A 352 6.51 -2.88 0.91
N GLY A 353 6.00 -3.68 1.84
CA GLY A 353 6.29 -3.56 3.26
C GLY A 353 5.93 -4.81 4.04
N ALA A 354 6.43 -4.92 5.26
CA ALA A 354 6.15 -6.03 6.16
C ALA A 354 5.88 -5.55 7.58
N THR A 355 5.02 -6.28 8.27
CA THR A 355 4.77 -6.12 9.70
C THR A 355 5.62 -7.13 10.45
N LEU A 356 6.60 -6.61 11.19
CA LEU A 356 7.63 -7.38 11.87
C LEU A 356 7.52 -7.19 13.37
N ASN A 357 7.68 -8.27 14.13
CA ASN A 357 7.99 -8.22 15.53
C ASN A 357 9.49 -8.45 15.72
N VAL A 358 10.21 -7.44 16.18
CA VAL A 358 11.67 -7.50 16.34
C VAL A 358 11.98 -7.55 17.84
N THR A 359 12.71 -8.58 18.27
CA THR A 359 13.08 -8.82 19.67
C THR A 359 14.58 -8.63 19.87
N VAL A 360 14.95 -7.80 20.84
CA VAL A 360 16.32 -7.63 21.32
C VAL A 360 16.50 -8.45 22.60
N ILE A 361 17.53 -9.29 22.62
CA ILE A 361 17.78 -10.25 23.71
C ILE A 361 19.15 -9.99 24.33
N GLY A 362 19.11 -9.74 25.64
CA GLY A 362 20.25 -9.59 26.53
C GLY A 362 21.27 -8.55 26.07
N PRO A 363 20.92 -7.32 25.66
CA PRO A 363 21.88 -6.31 25.21
C PRO A 363 22.92 -5.98 26.30
N GLU A 364 24.16 -5.67 25.92
CA GLU A 364 25.24 -5.46 26.91
C GLU A 364 25.09 -4.17 27.73
N ARG A 365 24.43 -3.16 27.17
CA ARG A 365 24.24 -1.83 27.75
C ARG A 365 22.92 -1.25 27.24
N ASN A 366 22.46 -0.20 27.91
CA ASN A 366 21.33 0.60 27.45
C ASN A 366 21.58 1.12 26.03
N GLY A 367 20.55 1.05 25.20
CA GLY A 367 20.63 1.41 23.80
C GLY A 367 19.30 1.28 23.08
N PHE A 368 19.39 1.19 21.76
CA PHE A 368 18.23 1.06 20.90
C PHE A 368 18.57 0.22 19.66
N ALA A 369 17.52 -0.22 18.96
CA ALA A 369 17.61 -0.74 17.62
C ALA A 369 16.69 0.07 16.69
N THR A 370 17.08 0.17 15.42
CA THR A 370 16.31 0.88 14.39
C THR A 370 16.02 -0.11 13.27
N VAL A 371 14.75 -0.25 12.93
CA VAL A 371 14.25 -1.06 11.80
C VAL A 371 13.89 -0.12 10.66
N PHE A 372 14.45 -0.34 9.48
CA PHE A 372 14.29 0.57 8.34
C PHE A 372 14.48 -0.17 7.00
N PRO A 373 13.94 0.34 5.88
CA PRO A 373 14.22 -0.22 4.56
C PRO A 373 15.72 -0.14 4.25
N CYS A 374 16.32 -1.24 3.77
CA CYS A 374 17.68 -1.19 3.25
C CYS A 374 17.72 -0.32 1.97
N THR A 375 18.66 0.61 1.90
CA THR A 375 18.87 1.48 0.73
C THR A 375 19.91 0.89 -0.23
N SER A 376 20.70 -0.07 0.24
CA SER A 376 21.73 -0.79 -0.52
C SER A 376 22.00 -2.15 0.14
N SER A 377 22.71 -3.04 -0.55
CA SER A 377 23.23 -4.28 0.01
C SER A 377 24.67 -4.47 -0.49
N PRO A 378 25.69 -4.40 0.40
CA PRO A 378 25.61 -4.27 1.85
C PRO A 378 25.21 -2.86 2.33
N GLN A 379 24.36 -2.76 3.35
CA GLN A 379 23.90 -1.51 3.96
C GLN A 379 25.00 -0.84 4.80
N PRO A 380 25.39 0.42 4.50
CA PRO A 380 26.29 1.19 5.34
C PRO A 380 25.65 1.54 6.69
N PRO A 381 26.30 1.28 7.84
CA PRO A 381 25.74 1.62 9.16
C PRO A 381 25.47 3.12 9.39
N GLY A 382 26.17 3.99 8.66
CA GLY A 382 25.97 5.43 8.71
C GLY A 382 24.74 5.93 7.96
N ASP A 383 24.24 5.17 6.97
CA ASP A 383 23.02 5.50 6.23
C ASP A 383 21.80 4.86 6.90
N ARG A 384 21.53 5.29 8.14
CA ARG A 384 20.36 4.89 8.91
C ARG A 384 19.51 6.12 9.27
N PRO A 385 18.19 5.94 9.46
CA PRO A 385 17.37 6.99 10.05
C PRO A 385 17.80 7.34 11.48
N GLY A 386 17.44 8.54 11.91
CA GLY A 386 17.62 9.01 13.29
C GLY A 386 16.59 8.45 14.29
N SER A 387 15.62 7.65 13.83
CA SER A 387 14.59 7.03 14.67
C SER A 387 15.13 5.85 15.49
N SER A 388 14.38 5.47 16.54
CA SER A 388 14.55 4.20 17.22
C SER A 388 13.26 3.41 17.18
N THR A 389 13.34 2.14 16.82
CA THR A 389 12.18 1.23 16.82
C THR A 389 12.06 0.56 18.18
N ILE A 390 13.17 0.10 18.76
CA ILE A 390 13.18 -0.59 20.05
C ILE A 390 14.14 0.14 20.96
N ASN A 391 13.72 0.45 22.18
CA ASN A 391 14.60 0.96 23.23
C ASN A 391 14.76 -0.12 24.31
N PHE A 392 15.96 -0.26 24.86
CA PHE A 392 16.27 -1.32 25.80
C PHE A 392 17.33 -0.91 26.84
N ALA A 393 17.25 -1.51 28.02
CA ALA A 393 18.27 -1.50 29.06
C ALA A 393 19.14 -2.76 29.00
N ALA A 394 20.29 -2.73 29.69
CA ALA A 394 21.22 -3.84 29.74
C ALA A 394 20.59 -5.12 30.29
N GLY A 395 20.69 -6.23 29.56
CA GLY A 395 20.16 -7.54 29.96
C GLY A 395 18.69 -7.79 29.60
N ASP A 396 17.98 -6.81 29.05
CA ASP A 396 16.56 -6.91 28.70
C ASP A 396 16.25 -8.00 27.66
N VAL A 397 15.00 -8.47 27.68
CA VAL A 397 14.39 -9.21 26.57
C VAL A 397 13.13 -8.44 26.17
N VAL A 398 13.24 -7.60 25.15
CA VAL A 398 12.18 -6.68 24.76
C VAL A 398 11.89 -6.81 23.27
N ALA A 399 10.60 -6.81 22.93
CA ALA A 399 10.11 -6.88 21.57
C ALA A 399 9.32 -5.63 21.22
N ASN A 400 9.34 -5.25 19.96
CA ASN A 400 8.43 -4.24 19.44
C ASN A 400 7.96 -4.58 18.02
N SER A 401 6.67 -4.34 17.76
CA SER A 401 6.07 -4.47 16.45
C SER A 401 6.23 -3.21 15.62
N VAL A 402 6.52 -3.38 14.34
CA VAL A 402 6.71 -2.30 13.37
C VAL A 402 6.19 -2.71 12.01
N PHE A 403 5.49 -1.82 11.32
CA PHE A 403 5.37 -1.93 9.86
C PHE A 403 6.53 -1.17 9.22
N VAL A 404 7.24 -1.81 8.30
CA VAL A 404 8.39 -1.21 7.63
C VAL A 404 8.32 -1.47 6.13
N ARG A 405 8.67 -0.45 5.34
CA ARG A 405 8.84 -0.60 3.89
C ARG A 405 9.93 -1.63 3.60
N LEU A 406 9.73 -2.47 2.58
CA LEU A 406 10.81 -3.30 2.05
C LEU A 406 11.75 -2.45 1.18
N GLY A 407 13.05 -2.62 1.43
CA GLY A 407 14.11 -1.91 0.74
C GLY A 407 14.55 -2.61 -0.54
N VAL A 408 15.79 -2.34 -0.95
CA VAL A 408 16.39 -3.00 -2.12
C VAL A 408 16.34 -4.53 -1.96
N ALA A 409 15.98 -5.21 -3.05
CA ALA A 409 15.81 -6.67 -3.08
C ALA A 409 14.86 -7.24 -2.01
N GLY A 410 13.86 -6.47 -1.56
CA GLY A 410 12.86 -6.96 -0.61
C GLY A 410 13.39 -7.12 0.83
N LYS A 411 14.50 -6.44 1.17
CA LYS A 411 15.17 -6.56 2.48
C LYS A 411 14.76 -5.48 3.48
N VAL A 412 14.85 -5.82 4.76
CA VAL A 412 14.75 -4.87 5.89
C VAL A 412 16.07 -4.84 6.64
N CYS A 413 16.46 -3.66 7.11
CA CYS A 413 17.69 -3.45 7.86
C CYS A 413 17.39 -3.23 9.34
N VAL A 414 18.12 -3.92 10.21
CA VAL A 414 18.07 -3.77 11.66
C VAL A 414 19.42 -3.29 12.17
N TYR A 415 19.52 -2.00 12.50
CA TYR A 415 20.68 -1.43 13.18
C TYR A 415 20.61 -1.72 14.68
N VAL A 416 21.73 -2.13 15.28
CA VAL A 416 21.83 -2.31 16.75
C VAL A 416 22.86 -1.36 17.36
N HIS A 417 22.42 -0.51 18.28
CA HIS A 417 23.31 0.46 18.94
C HIS A 417 24.30 -0.21 19.92
N ARG A 418 23.93 -1.36 20.49
CA ARG A 418 24.73 -2.14 21.43
C ARG A 418 24.67 -3.61 21.03
N ALA A 419 25.72 -4.35 21.38
CA ALA A 419 25.79 -5.76 21.06
C ALA A 419 24.66 -6.52 21.76
N ALA A 420 23.91 -7.31 20.99
CA ALA A 420 22.70 -8.00 21.41
C ALA A 420 22.38 -9.16 20.45
N ASP A 421 21.60 -10.13 20.93
CA ASP A 421 20.99 -11.13 20.08
C ASP A 421 19.67 -10.56 19.51
N ILE A 422 19.40 -10.78 18.23
CA ILE A 422 18.19 -10.30 17.54
C ILE A 422 17.37 -11.49 17.03
N VAL A 423 16.06 -11.40 17.24
CA VAL A 423 15.06 -12.28 16.61
C VAL A 423 14.12 -11.40 15.81
N VAL A 424 13.75 -11.84 14.60
CA VAL A 424 12.78 -11.15 13.75
C VAL A 424 11.72 -12.16 13.34
N ASP A 425 10.48 -11.89 13.73
CA ASP A 425 9.31 -12.65 13.32
C ASP A 425 8.45 -11.76 12.39
N VAL A 426 7.94 -12.31 11.29
CA VAL A 426 6.97 -11.65 10.39
C VAL A 426 5.56 -12.09 10.72
N THR A 427 4.60 -11.16 10.62
CA THR A 427 3.18 -11.40 10.97
C THR A 427 2.22 -11.00 9.85
N GLY A 428 2.69 -10.22 8.88
CA GLY A 428 1.96 -9.89 7.67
C GLY A 428 2.80 -9.00 6.75
N PHE A 429 2.27 -8.68 5.59
CA PHE A 429 2.91 -7.84 4.60
C PHE A 429 1.89 -7.01 3.81
N ALA A 430 2.39 -5.97 3.17
CA ALA A 430 1.64 -5.19 2.20
C ALA A 430 2.07 -5.66 0.80
N PRO A 431 1.21 -6.37 0.04
CA PRO A 431 1.44 -6.66 -1.38
C PRO A 431 1.76 -5.41 -2.19
N ALA A 432 2.23 -5.57 -3.42
CA ALA A 432 2.31 -4.45 -4.33
C ALA A 432 0.95 -3.77 -4.57
N GLY A 433 0.97 -2.45 -4.68
CA GLY A 433 -0.24 -1.63 -4.82
C GLY A 433 -1.11 -1.53 -3.57
N SER A 434 -0.75 -2.21 -2.46
CA SER A 434 -1.55 -2.21 -1.24
C SER A 434 -1.15 -1.14 -0.22
N THR A 435 -1.92 -1.05 0.86
CA THR A 435 -1.69 -0.17 2.00
C THR A 435 -1.38 -0.99 3.26
N PRO A 436 -0.71 -0.43 4.29
CA PRO A 436 -0.24 0.95 4.43
C PRO A 436 1.00 1.23 3.56
N ILE A 437 1.25 2.52 3.31
CA ILE A 437 2.41 2.97 2.56
C ILE A 437 3.56 3.20 3.54
N GLY A 438 4.61 2.41 3.38
CA GLY A 438 5.84 2.53 4.16
C GLY A 438 6.68 3.74 3.73
N ILE A 439 7.25 4.45 4.71
CA ILE A 439 8.14 5.58 4.49
C ILE A 439 9.53 5.30 5.07
N ARG A 440 10.51 6.15 4.76
CA ARG A 440 11.77 6.15 5.52
C ARG A 440 11.42 6.60 6.95
N PRO A 441 11.77 5.82 8.00
CA PRO A 441 11.41 6.18 9.36
C PRO A 441 11.85 7.60 9.74
N ALA A 442 10.97 8.34 10.40
CA ALA A 442 11.19 9.75 10.70
C ALA A 442 10.74 10.08 12.13
N ARG A 443 11.51 10.95 12.82
CA ARG A 443 11.17 11.42 14.17
C ARG A 443 10.31 12.65 14.12
N LEU A 444 9.05 12.56 14.54
CA LEU A 444 8.10 13.68 14.56
C LEU A 444 8.09 14.46 15.88
N LEU A 445 8.46 13.82 16.99
CA LEU A 445 8.63 14.46 18.30
C LEU A 445 9.94 13.99 18.94
N GLU A 446 10.69 14.94 19.49
CA GLU A 446 11.88 14.73 20.31
C GLU A 446 11.86 15.73 21.46
N THR A 447 11.61 15.28 22.69
CA THR A 447 11.61 16.19 23.85
C THR A 447 12.97 16.29 24.55
N ARG A 448 13.87 15.33 24.31
CA ARG A 448 15.18 15.28 24.98
C ARG A 448 16.09 16.40 24.51
N GLU A 449 17.04 16.79 25.36
CA GLU A 449 18.06 17.77 24.96
C GLU A 449 19.09 17.17 23.99
N GLY A 450 19.52 17.98 23.01
CA GLY A 450 20.64 17.65 22.11
C GLY A 450 20.28 16.91 20.83
N GLU A 451 19.05 16.42 20.68
CA GLU A 451 18.51 15.86 19.43
C GLU A 451 17.38 16.76 18.88
N SER A 452 16.96 16.51 17.63
CA SER A 452 15.88 17.25 16.97
C SER A 452 14.98 16.31 16.18
N ALA A 453 13.67 16.62 16.19
CA ALA A 453 12.71 16.02 15.27
C ALA A 453 12.94 16.51 13.83
N VAL A 454 12.37 15.81 12.86
CA VAL A 454 12.35 16.24 11.46
C VAL A 454 11.64 17.59 11.33
N ASP A 455 12.18 18.40 10.43
CA ASP A 455 11.64 19.70 10.02
C ASP A 455 11.50 20.75 11.15
N ASN A 456 12.00 20.45 12.36
CA ASN A 456 11.93 21.28 13.57
C ASN A 456 10.52 21.82 13.90
N VAL A 457 9.46 21.16 13.42
CA VAL A 457 8.07 21.52 13.72
C VAL A 457 7.79 21.16 15.20
N PRO A 458 7.44 22.15 16.04
CA PRO A 458 7.15 21.90 17.45
C PRO A 458 5.84 21.13 17.60
N ALA A 459 5.77 20.28 18.62
CA ALA A 459 4.49 19.79 19.11
C ALA A 459 3.78 20.91 19.90
N THR A 460 2.51 20.74 20.26
CA THR A 460 1.79 21.76 21.05
C THR A 460 1.11 21.18 22.28
N VAL A 461 0.95 22.01 23.32
CA VAL A 461 0.13 21.72 24.51
C VAL A 461 -0.89 22.83 24.65
N GLY A 462 -2.17 22.53 24.45
CA GLY A 462 -3.22 23.55 24.47
C GLY A 462 -2.99 24.66 23.44
N GLY A 463 -2.45 24.31 22.26
CA GLY A 463 -2.10 25.26 21.20
C GLY A 463 -0.79 26.04 21.43
N VAL A 464 -0.11 25.85 22.56
CA VAL A 464 1.19 26.48 22.84
C VAL A 464 2.32 25.58 22.33
N PRO A 465 3.20 26.05 21.43
CA PRO A 465 4.32 25.25 20.95
C PRO A 465 5.27 24.83 22.07
N ILE A 466 5.62 23.55 22.06
CA ILE A 466 6.71 22.97 22.83
C ILE A 466 7.76 22.45 21.84
N THR A 467 8.98 22.95 21.96
CA THR A 467 10.12 22.50 21.16
C THR A 467 10.96 21.48 21.90
N ARG A 468 11.03 21.57 23.24
CA ARG A 468 11.85 20.70 24.11
C ARG A 468 11.29 20.62 25.53
N GLY A 469 11.77 19.63 26.27
CA GLY A 469 11.50 19.46 27.69
C GLY A 469 10.47 18.37 27.97
N ARG A 470 10.64 17.72 29.11
CA ARG A 470 9.80 16.62 29.58
C ARG A 470 8.33 17.03 29.60
N ILE A 471 7.47 16.19 29.03
CA ILE A 471 6.03 16.35 29.04
C ILE A 471 5.54 16.24 30.48
N PRO A 472 4.86 17.25 31.06
CA PRO A 472 4.40 17.19 32.45
C PRO A 472 3.32 16.11 32.67
N ALA A 473 3.30 15.52 33.86
CA ALA A 473 2.29 14.55 34.25
C ALA A 473 0.86 15.08 34.03
N GLY A 474 0.01 14.26 33.42
CA GLY A 474 -1.39 14.60 33.21
C GLY A 474 -1.67 15.48 32.00
N THR A 475 -0.65 15.83 31.21
CA THR A 475 -0.81 16.65 30.01
C THR A 475 -0.97 15.79 28.75
N THR A 476 -1.58 16.40 27.72
CA THR A 476 -1.68 15.82 26.39
C THR A 476 -0.93 16.72 25.43
N VAL A 477 -0.02 16.12 24.66
CA VAL A 477 0.75 16.79 23.61
C VAL A 477 0.15 16.44 22.26
N GLU A 478 -0.12 17.45 21.46
CA GLU A 478 -0.55 17.30 20.08
C GLU A 478 0.67 17.28 19.14
N VAL A 479 0.74 16.25 18.30
CA VAL A 479 1.81 16.03 17.33
C VAL A 479 1.21 16.01 15.94
N GLN A 480 1.61 16.96 15.09
CA GLN A 480 1.28 16.96 13.67
C GLN A 480 1.93 15.76 12.99
N VAL A 481 1.14 14.97 12.25
CA VAL A 481 1.63 13.79 11.50
C VAL A 481 1.45 13.99 10.00
N ALA A 482 0.22 14.23 9.55
CA ALA A 482 -0.04 14.50 8.14
C ALA A 482 0.69 15.76 7.67
N GLY A 483 1.20 15.76 6.43
CA GLY A 483 2.02 16.84 5.87
C GLY A 483 3.48 16.85 6.32
N ARG A 484 3.94 15.86 7.10
CA ARG A 484 5.34 15.74 7.56
C ARG A 484 5.96 14.43 7.10
N ALA A 485 7.29 14.41 6.93
CA ALA A 485 8.04 13.21 6.56
C ALA A 485 7.51 12.45 5.31
N GLY A 486 6.91 13.19 4.36
CA GLY A 486 6.31 12.61 3.15
C GLY A 486 4.93 11.99 3.34
N ILE A 487 4.30 12.17 4.51
CA ILE A 487 2.93 11.72 4.77
C ILE A 487 1.96 12.75 4.16
N PRO A 488 1.03 12.34 3.28
CA PRO A 488 0.01 13.21 2.71
C PRO A 488 -0.90 13.86 3.75
N LEU A 489 -1.51 15.00 3.41
CA LEU A 489 -2.42 15.74 4.31
C LEU A 489 -3.73 14.98 4.59
N ASP A 490 -4.14 14.10 3.68
CA ASP A 490 -5.35 13.29 3.74
C ASP A 490 -5.13 11.90 4.36
N ALA A 491 -3.94 11.62 4.90
CA ALA A 491 -3.67 10.38 5.62
C ALA A 491 -4.66 10.20 6.79
N ARG A 492 -5.14 8.98 6.98
CA ARG A 492 -6.19 8.65 7.97
C ARG A 492 -5.65 7.98 9.23
N ALA A 493 -4.51 7.32 9.13
CA ALA A 493 -3.81 6.71 10.27
C ALA A 493 -2.30 6.67 10.00
N ALA A 494 -1.50 6.48 11.04
CA ALA A 494 -0.06 6.31 10.93
C ALA A 494 0.44 5.19 11.83
N TRP A 495 1.47 4.48 11.37
CA TRP A 495 2.20 3.51 12.17
C TRP A 495 3.28 4.24 12.95
N VAL A 496 3.02 4.39 14.24
CA VAL A 496 3.80 5.22 15.15
C VAL A 496 4.55 4.32 16.12
N ASN A 497 5.83 4.61 16.30
CA ASN A 497 6.59 4.10 17.42
C ASN A 497 6.73 5.19 18.49
N ALA A 498 6.13 4.96 19.65
CA ALA A 498 6.21 5.87 20.78
C ALA A 498 7.29 5.39 21.75
N GLY A 499 8.20 6.28 22.14
CA GLY A 499 9.17 6.01 23.19
C GLY A 499 8.93 6.91 24.39
N VAL A 500 8.98 6.35 25.60
CA VAL A 500 8.98 7.12 26.85
C VAL A 500 10.30 6.89 27.56
N ILE A 501 10.92 7.99 27.97
CA ILE A 501 12.27 8.04 28.51
C ILE A 501 12.24 8.82 29.82
N GLN A 502 13.04 8.37 30.80
CA GLN A 502 13.24 9.08 32.06
C GLN A 502 11.90 9.48 32.73
N ALA A 503 10.97 8.54 32.90
CA ALA A 503 9.73 8.84 33.62
C ALA A 503 9.99 9.06 35.12
N ASP A 504 9.31 10.04 35.74
CA ASP A 504 9.41 10.34 37.18
C ASP A 504 8.81 9.25 38.08
N GLY A 505 8.04 8.33 37.51
CA GLY A 505 7.29 7.34 38.24
C GLY A 505 6.76 6.24 37.32
N GLN A 506 6.24 5.17 37.92
CA GLN A 506 5.46 4.20 37.18
C GLN A 506 4.20 4.85 36.60
N GLY A 507 3.91 4.58 35.33
CA GLY A 507 2.82 5.19 34.60
C GLY A 507 2.62 4.56 33.21
N PHE A 508 1.86 5.27 32.39
CA PHE A 508 1.52 4.86 31.02
C PHE A 508 1.41 6.08 30.10
N ALA A 509 1.51 5.81 28.80
CA ALA A 509 1.17 6.77 27.76
C ALA A 509 0.05 6.22 26.86
N THR A 510 -0.79 7.12 26.36
CA THR A 510 -1.90 6.80 25.46
C THR A 510 -1.78 7.67 24.21
N LEU A 511 -1.72 7.02 23.05
CA LEU A 511 -1.81 7.64 21.74
C LEU A 511 -3.23 7.49 21.20
N PHE A 512 -3.80 8.57 20.69
CA PHE A 512 -5.16 8.60 20.17
C PHE A 512 -5.34 9.77 19.18
N PRO A 513 -6.33 9.75 18.29
CA PRO A 513 -6.63 10.89 17.43
C PRO A 513 -6.96 12.13 18.26
N CYS A 514 -6.33 13.27 17.94
CA CYS A 514 -6.70 14.52 18.59
C CYS A 514 -8.15 14.92 18.26
N GLY A 515 -8.79 15.61 19.20
CA GLY A 515 -10.21 15.95 19.14
C GLY A 515 -11.15 14.83 19.62
N ALA A 516 -10.66 13.59 19.78
CA ALA A 516 -11.42 12.52 20.43
C ALA A 516 -11.26 12.56 21.96
N ASN A 517 -12.23 11.96 22.67
CA ASN A 517 -12.07 11.68 24.09
C ASN A 517 -10.95 10.64 24.29
N ARG A 518 -10.03 10.90 25.24
CA ARG A 518 -8.94 9.97 25.54
C ARG A 518 -9.51 8.60 25.94
N PRO A 519 -9.07 7.51 25.29
CA PRO A 519 -9.52 6.17 25.65
C PRO A 519 -8.95 5.73 27.00
N GLY A 520 -9.57 4.71 27.60
CA GLY A 520 -9.09 4.09 28.85
C GLY A 520 -7.89 3.15 28.67
N SER A 521 -7.47 2.89 27.43
CA SER A 521 -6.35 2.02 27.09
C SER A 521 -5.00 2.75 27.15
N SER A 522 -3.95 1.99 27.41
CA SER A 522 -2.56 2.45 27.32
C SER A 522 -1.95 1.98 25.99
N THR A 523 -1.22 2.85 25.31
CA THR A 523 -0.35 2.43 24.20
C THR A 523 0.90 1.78 24.74
N LEU A 524 1.52 2.36 25.78
CA LEU A 524 2.69 1.76 26.41
C LEU A 524 2.73 2.07 27.91
N ASN A 525 3.42 1.22 28.64
CA ASN A 525 3.55 1.26 30.10
C ASN A 525 5.02 1.34 30.47
N TYR A 526 5.34 2.06 31.54
CA TYR A 526 6.72 2.32 31.95
C TYR A 526 6.86 2.41 33.46
N ALA A 527 8.03 2.00 33.96
CA ALA A 527 8.49 2.23 35.32
C ALA A 527 9.48 3.42 35.39
N PRO A 528 9.83 3.90 36.61
CA PRO A 528 10.78 5.00 36.75
C PRO A 528 12.14 4.65 36.15
N SER A 529 12.74 5.59 35.42
CA SER A 529 14.06 5.44 34.76
C SER A 529 14.16 4.36 33.68
N GLU A 530 13.04 3.74 33.27
CA GLU A 530 13.02 2.86 32.11
C GLU A 530 13.05 3.65 30.81
N VAL A 531 13.53 2.99 29.75
CA VAL A 531 13.46 3.47 28.37
C VAL A 531 12.68 2.42 27.60
N VAL A 532 11.42 2.71 27.32
CA VAL A 532 10.50 1.77 26.67
C VAL A 532 10.05 2.32 25.32
N ALA A 533 9.70 1.44 24.40
CA ALA A 533 9.10 1.77 23.12
C ALA A 533 7.93 0.82 22.84
N ASN A 534 6.90 1.32 22.16
CA ASN A 534 5.88 0.47 21.57
C ASN A 534 5.35 1.04 20.26
N GLY A 535 5.21 0.18 19.26
CA GLY A 535 4.64 0.46 17.96
C GLY A 535 3.13 0.22 17.95
N ALA A 536 2.38 1.16 17.37
CA ALA A 536 0.95 1.07 17.21
C ALA A 536 0.48 1.77 15.93
N LEU A 537 -0.57 1.24 15.31
CA LEU A 537 -1.36 2.01 14.35
C LEU A 537 -2.27 2.97 15.12
N VAL A 538 -2.18 4.25 14.81
CA VAL A 538 -2.95 5.32 15.44
C VAL A 538 -3.74 6.07 14.38
N GLN A 539 -5.06 6.14 14.56
CA GLN A 539 -5.92 6.97 13.74
C GLN A 539 -5.54 8.45 13.89
N LEU A 540 -5.51 9.19 12.79
CA LEU A 540 -5.26 10.63 12.80
C LEU A 540 -6.57 11.39 13.09
N GLY A 541 -6.45 12.41 13.94
CA GLY A 541 -7.55 13.35 14.24
C GLY A 541 -7.74 14.39 13.15
N VAL A 542 -8.61 15.36 13.41
CA VAL A 542 -8.84 16.51 12.52
C VAL A 542 -7.53 17.24 12.26
N GLY A 543 -7.24 17.55 10.98
CA GLY A 543 -5.98 18.18 10.59
C GLY A 543 -4.78 17.23 10.57
N GLY A 544 -4.98 15.92 10.75
CA GLY A 544 -3.93 14.92 10.62
C GLY A 544 -3.00 14.82 11.83
N THR A 545 -3.52 15.05 13.04
CA THR A 545 -2.75 15.10 14.29
C THR A 545 -3.03 13.91 15.21
N ILE A 546 -2.03 13.52 16.01
CA ILE A 546 -2.19 12.56 17.10
C ILE A 546 -1.94 13.23 18.44
N CYS A 547 -2.64 12.74 19.46
CA CYS A 547 -2.53 13.21 20.83
C CYS A 547 -1.82 12.17 21.67
N VAL A 548 -0.81 12.62 22.41
CA VAL A 548 0.02 11.81 23.30
C VAL A 548 -0.22 12.25 24.73
N PHE A 549 -0.93 11.43 25.49
CA PHE A 549 -1.13 11.64 26.92
C PHE A 549 -0.02 10.93 27.71
N ALA A 550 0.59 11.60 28.68
CA ALA A 550 1.55 11.00 29.62
C ALA A 550 1.04 11.08 31.06
N ASN A 551 0.93 9.94 31.75
CA ASN A 551 0.44 9.89 33.13
C ASN A 551 1.48 10.37 34.17
N ARG A 552 2.77 10.34 33.82
CA ARG A 552 3.87 10.89 34.62
C ARG A 552 4.69 11.82 33.76
N THR A 553 5.41 12.71 34.42
CA THR A 553 6.37 13.56 33.72
C THR A 553 7.44 12.67 33.12
N ALA A 554 7.72 12.83 31.82
CA ALA A 554 8.68 12.02 31.10
C ALA A 554 9.14 12.71 29.80
N ASP A 555 10.28 12.29 29.28
CA ASP A 555 10.63 12.56 27.89
C ASP A 555 9.88 11.61 26.96
N VAL A 556 9.48 12.11 25.80
CA VAL A 556 8.74 11.35 24.80
C VAL A 556 9.32 11.57 23.42
N ILE A 557 9.46 10.47 22.68
CA ILE A 557 9.76 10.47 21.26
C ILE A 557 8.62 9.85 20.49
N ILE A 558 8.35 10.37 19.31
CA ILE A 558 7.36 9.84 18.37
C ILE A 558 8.07 9.67 17.03
N ASP A 559 8.28 8.43 16.63
CA ASP A 559 8.80 8.08 15.32
C ASP A 559 7.65 7.51 14.46
N VAL A 560 7.67 7.75 13.15
CA VAL A 560 6.68 7.24 12.20
C VAL A 560 7.36 6.42 11.12
N THR A 561 6.71 5.34 10.70
CA THR A 561 7.29 4.33 9.78
C THR A 561 6.41 4.05 8.56
N ALA A 562 5.10 4.32 8.66
CA ALA A 562 4.16 4.19 7.56
C ALA A 562 2.89 5.01 7.83
N PHE A 563 2.08 5.19 6.78
CA PHE A 563 0.78 5.82 6.86
C PHE A 563 -0.28 5.04 6.10
N VAL A 564 -1.54 5.25 6.48
CA VAL A 564 -2.72 4.72 5.81
C VAL A 564 -3.35 5.87 5.00
N PRO A 565 -3.31 5.83 3.66
CA PRO A 565 -3.89 6.89 2.83
C PRO A 565 -5.41 6.92 2.92
N ASN A 566 -6.01 8.01 2.40
CA ASN A 566 -7.44 8.01 2.14
C ASN A 566 -7.81 6.91 1.13
N GLY A 567 -9.03 6.37 1.22
CA GLY A 567 -9.47 5.23 0.41
C GLY A 567 -8.92 3.85 0.83
N SER A 568 -7.87 3.77 1.67
CA SER A 568 -7.35 2.48 2.17
C SER A 568 -8.44 1.62 2.85
N PRO A 569 -8.48 0.30 2.60
CA PRO A 569 -9.36 -0.63 3.31
C PRO A 569 -8.95 -0.87 4.77
N ILE A 570 -7.76 -0.43 5.21
CA ILE A 570 -7.34 -0.53 6.61
C ILE A 570 -8.02 0.56 7.41
N ASN A 571 -8.69 0.15 8.49
CA ASN A 571 -9.48 1.05 9.31
C ASN A 571 -8.83 1.18 10.69
N GLY A 572 -8.39 2.39 11.02
CA GLY A 572 -8.02 2.76 12.38
C GLY A 572 -9.27 2.92 13.24
N LEU A 573 -9.14 2.58 14.53
CA LEU A 573 -10.19 2.73 15.53
C LEU A 573 -9.68 3.58 16.69
N LEU A 574 -10.61 4.21 17.42
CA LEU A 574 -10.30 4.66 18.78
C LEU A 574 -9.94 3.41 19.61
N PRO A 575 -8.76 3.38 20.25
CA PRO A 575 -8.34 2.21 21.02
C PRO A 575 -9.39 1.75 22.03
N ALA A 576 -9.72 0.46 22.01
CA ALA A 576 -10.80 -0.10 22.79
C ALA A 576 -10.43 -1.47 23.37
N ARG A 577 -10.73 -1.69 24.66
CA ARG A 577 -10.34 -2.91 25.36
C ARG A 577 -11.28 -4.07 25.08
N LEU A 578 -10.75 -5.17 24.56
CA LEU A 578 -11.51 -6.42 24.30
C LEU A 578 -11.32 -7.47 25.38
N LEU A 579 -10.18 -7.48 26.06
CA LEU A 579 -9.85 -8.42 27.14
C LEU A 579 -9.24 -7.68 28.32
N GLU A 580 -9.66 -8.06 29.53
CA GLU A 580 -9.05 -7.61 30.77
C GLU A 580 -9.11 -8.72 31.83
N SER A 581 -7.96 -9.18 32.30
CA SER A 581 -7.91 -10.25 33.29
C SER A 581 -8.10 -9.76 34.73
N ARG A 582 -7.78 -8.49 35.02
CA ARG A 582 -7.75 -7.98 36.40
C ARG A 582 -9.16 -7.78 36.95
N PRO A 583 -9.48 -8.28 38.15
CA PRO A 583 -10.79 -8.09 38.76
C PRO A 583 -11.15 -6.61 38.93
N GLY A 584 -12.37 -6.23 38.56
CA GLY A 584 -12.92 -4.88 38.73
C GLY A 584 -12.66 -3.91 37.57
N GLU A 585 -11.73 -4.25 36.67
CA GLU A 585 -11.48 -3.49 35.44
C GLU A 585 -12.49 -3.89 34.35
N GLN A 586 -12.80 -2.97 33.43
CA GLN A 586 -13.84 -3.13 32.41
C GLN A 586 -13.24 -3.22 31.00
N THR A 587 -13.93 -3.96 30.13
CA THR A 587 -13.74 -3.92 28.67
C THR A 587 -14.72 -2.93 28.05
N ALA A 588 -14.55 -2.61 26.77
CA ALA A 588 -15.37 -1.62 26.05
C ALA A 588 -16.88 -1.97 26.03
N ASP A 589 -17.21 -3.26 26.18
CA ASP A 589 -18.57 -3.80 26.13
C ASP A 589 -18.93 -4.68 27.34
N GLY A 590 -18.06 -4.73 28.36
CA GLY A 590 -18.21 -5.58 29.54
C GLY A 590 -17.99 -7.08 29.28
N GLN A 591 -17.78 -7.51 28.03
CA GLN A 591 -17.47 -8.90 27.72
C GLN A 591 -15.99 -9.18 27.99
N GLN A 592 -15.68 -10.35 28.57
CA GLN A 592 -14.32 -10.74 28.95
C GLN A 592 -13.60 -9.71 29.87
N ALA A 593 -14.38 -9.06 30.75
CA ALA A 593 -13.88 -8.19 31.80
C ALA A 593 -13.65 -8.96 33.11
N GLY A 594 -12.48 -8.74 33.73
CA GLY A 594 -12.11 -9.34 35.01
C GLY A 594 -12.07 -10.87 35.00
N ILE A 595 -11.62 -11.48 33.90
CA ILE A 595 -11.68 -12.95 33.72
C ILE A 595 -10.76 -13.75 34.66
N GLY A 596 -9.94 -13.05 35.45
CA GLY A 596 -8.96 -13.65 36.34
C GLY A 596 -7.61 -13.85 35.65
N ARG A 597 -6.57 -13.90 36.48
CA ARG A 597 -5.18 -14.10 36.05
C ARG A 597 -5.05 -15.40 35.24
N LEU A 598 -4.38 -15.32 34.09
CA LEU A 598 -4.25 -16.46 33.18
C LEU A 598 -3.19 -17.42 33.71
N ALA A 599 -3.46 -18.72 33.64
CA ALA A 599 -2.55 -19.75 34.12
C ALA A 599 -1.33 -19.91 33.19
N ALA A 600 -0.27 -20.56 33.70
CA ALA A 600 0.84 -20.94 32.84
C ALA A 600 0.42 -22.01 31.85
N GLY A 601 0.73 -21.82 30.56
CA GLY A 601 0.40 -22.75 29.49
C GLY A 601 -1.05 -22.68 29.02
N SER A 602 -1.85 -21.72 29.48
CA SER A 602 -3.25 -21.59 29.07
C SER A 602 -3.42 -20.82 27.76
N GLU A 603 -4.52 -21.10 27.08
CA GLU A 603 -4.97 -20.39 25.89
C GLU A 603 -6.36 -19.80 26.14
N VAL A 604 -6.58 -18.56 25.70
CA VAL A 604 -7.85 -17.85 25.79
C VAL A 604 -8.29 -17.44 24.40
N GLU A 605 -9.52 -17.78 24.05
CA GLU A 605 -10.17 -17.25 22.83
C GLU A 605 -10.77 -15.87 23.11
N ILE A 606 -10.55 -14.95 22.19
CA ILE A 606 -11.03 -13.57 22.25
C ILE A 606 -11.87 -13.34 21.01
N GLN A 607 -13.15 -13.04 21.19
CA GLN A 607 -13.98 -12.58 20.08
C GLN A 607 -13.53 -11.17 19.71
N VAL A 608 -13.18 -10.95 18.43
CA VAL A 608 -12.71 -9.65 17.94
C VAL A 608 -13.77 -9.01 17.05
N THR A 609 -14.23 -9.73 16.01
CA THR A 609 -15.27 -9.18 15.13
C THR A 609 -16.61 -9.05 15.86
N GLY A 610 -17.38 -8.03 15.46
CA GLY A 610 -18.65 -7.68 16.10
C GLY A 610 -18.50 -6.92 17.43
N ARG A 611 -17.26 -6.59 17.84
CA ARG A 611 -16.97 -5.86 19.09
C ARG A 611 -16.16 -4.60 18.79
N ALA A 612 -16.38 -3.57 19.61
CA ALA A 612 -15.60 -2.32 19.60
C ALA A 612 -15.38 -1.67 18.21
N GLY A 613 -16.34 -1.78 17.29
CA GLY A 613 -16.26 -1.19 15.95
C GLY A 613 -15.58 -2.06 14.89
N VAL A 614 -15.16 -3.29 15.22
CA VAL A 614 -14.64 -4.27 14.25
C VAL A 614 -15.80 -4.99 13.56
N PRO A 615 -15.95 -4.92 12.22
CA PRO A 615 -17.04 -5.57 11.51
C PRO A 615 -16.88 -7.10 11.45
N ALA A 616 -17.99 -7.80 11.21
CA ALA A 616 -18.02 -9.25 11.04
C ALA A 616 -17.15 -9.75 9.87
N SER A 617 -16.95 -8.91 8.86
CA SER A 617 -16.14 -9.20 7.66
C SER A 617 -14.64 -8.99 7.84
N ALA A 618 -14.18 -8.47 8.98
CA ALA A 618 -12.76 -8.30 9.21
C ALA A 618 -12.05 -9.65 9.31
N THR A 619 -10.93 -9.79 8.61
CA THR A 619 -10.10 -11.00 8.57
C THR A 619 -8.83 -10.84 9.38
N ALA A 620 -8.43 -9.61 9.71
CA ALA A 620 -7.29 -9.32 10.56
C ALA A 620 -7.55 -8.11 11.47
N ALA A 621 -6.83 -8.05 12.58
CA ALA A 621 -6.92 -7.00 13.58
C ALA A 621 -5.55 -6.40 13.93
N LEU A 622 -5.56 -5.12 14.25
CA LEU A 622 -4.45 -4.42 14.87
C LEU A 622 -4.73 -4.29 16.35
N VAL A 623 -3.87 -4.86 17.18
CA VAL A 623 -4.08 -4.98 18.61
C VAL A 623 -2.85 -4.51 19.39
N ASN A 624 -3.05 -4.12 20.64
CA ASN A 624 -2.01 -3.87 21.62
C ASN A 624 -2.24 -4.80 22.81
N VAL A 625 -1.32 -5.74 23.04
CA VAL A 625 -1.39 -6.67 24.16
C VAL A 625 -0.48 -6.18 25.29
N THR A 626 -0.98 -6.20 26.52
CA THR A 626 -0.24 -5.79 27.71
C THR A 626 -0.14 -6.96 28.69
N ALA A 627 1.08 -7.33 29.05
CA ALA A 627 1.37 -8.24 30.16
C ALA A 627 1.50 -7.43 31.46
N ILE A 628 0.84 -7.88 32.51
CA ILE A 628 0.68 -7.14 33.76
C ILE A 628 1.06 -8.06 34.93
N ARG A 629 1.91 -7.55 35.84
CA ARG A 629 2.24 -8.19 37.13
C ARG A 629 2.67 -9.66 36.99
N SER A 630 3.56 -9.98 36.05
CA SER A 630 4.07 -11.35 35.94
C SER A 630 4.93 -11.72 37.16
N ALA A 631 4.80 -12.96 37.64
CA ALA A 631 5.65 -13.48 38.73
C ALA A 631 6.96 -14.10 38.21
N LEU A 632 7.04 -14.41 36.93
CA LEU A 632 8.18 -15.07 36.27
C LEU A 632 8.42 -14.49 34.88
N ASN A 633 9.64 -14.58 34.37
CA ASN A 633 9.92 -14.23 32.97
C ASN A 633 9.11 -15.15 32.04
N GLY A 634 8.47 -14.56 31.05
CA GLY A 634 7.58 -15.27 30.13
C GLY A 634 7.31 -14.52 28.85
N PHE A 635 6.38 -15.06 28.07
CA PHE A 635 5.94 -14.47 26.82
C PHE A 635 4.46 -14.79 26.55
N ILE A 636 3.86 -13.97 25.69
CA ILE A 636 2.54 -14.16 25.10
C ILE A 636 2.69 -14.38 23.60
N THR A 637 1.88 -15.26 23.05
CA THR A 637 1.74 -15.47 21.60
C THR A 637 0.29 -15.21 21.20
N LEU A 638 0.09 -14.32 20.23
CA LEU A 638 -1.19 -14.07 19.58
C LEU A 638 -1.21 -14.77 18.21
N PHE A 639 -2.30 -15.44 17.89
CA PHE A 639 -2.45 -16.20 16.65
C PHE A 639 -3.93 -16.44 16.32
N PRO A 640 -4.31 -16.65 15.05
CA PRO A 640 -5.69 -16.97 14.69
C PRO A 640 -6.15 -18.24 15.42
N CYS A 641 -7.36 -18.23 15.96
CA CYS A 641 -7.89 -19.45 16.57
C CYS A 641 -8.10 -20.57 15.54
N GLY A 642 -7.95 -21.83 15.96
CA GLY A 642 -8.17 -22.99 15.10
C GLY A 642 -6.93 -23.48 14.33
N ILE A 643 -5.79 -22.78 14.44
CA ILE A 643 -4.50 -23.29 13.96
C ILE A 643 -3.65 -23.85 15.10
N THR A 644 -2.57 -24.56 14.76
CA THR A 644 -1.55 -24.93 15.73
C THR A 644 -0.78 -23.68 16.16
N ARG A 645 -0.61 -23.48 17.48
CA ARG A 645 0.11 -22.32 18.02
C ARG A 645 1.53 -22.21 17.42
N PRO A 646 1.90 -21.03 16.87
CA PRO A 646 3.24 -20.79 16.37
C PRO A 646 4.27 -20.64 17.50
N GLU A 647 5.56 -20.83 17.18
CA GLU A 647 6.66 -20.62 18.15
C GLU A 647 7.06 -19.14 18.33
N ALA A 648 6.52 -18.25 17.50
CA ALA A 648 6.78 -16.82 17.59
C ALA A 648 6.11 -16.23 18.85
N SER A 649 6.86 -15.41 19.59
CA SER A 649 6.31 -14.63 20.69
C SER A 649 5.81 -13.29 20.17
N THR A 650 4.64 -12.85 20.60
CA THR A 650 4.18 -11.48 20.36
C THR A 650 4.77 -10.52 21.38
N LEU A 651 4.72 -10.86 22.68
CA LEU A 651 5.22 -10.00 23.76
C LEU A 651 6.10 -10.82 24.71
N ASN A 652 7.26 -10.29 25.07
CA ASN A 652 8.15 -10.85 26.08
C ASN A 652 8.12 -9.96 27.32
N TYR A 653 8.17 -10.55 28.52
CA TYR A 653 8.08 -9.83 29.78
C TYR A 653 8.92 -10.48 30.89
N ALA A 654 9.40 -9.68 31.82
CA ALA A 654 10.12 -10.08 33.02
C ALA A 654 9.23 -10.05 34.29
N VAL A 655 9.81 -10.41 35.43
CA VAL A 655 9.13 -10.38 36.74
C VAL A 655 8.78 -8.95 37.12
N GLY A 656 7.51 -8.72 37.45
CA GLY A 656 7.01 -7.41 37.92
C GLY A 656 6.66 -6.43 36.81
N ASP A 657 6.95 -6.77 35.56
CA ASP A 657 6.74 -5.91 34.41
C ASP A 657 5.26 -5.55 34.19
N VAL A 658 5.08 -4.32 33.68
CA VAL A 658 3.87 -3.90 32.98
C VAL A 658 4.34 -3.42 31.61
N VAL A 659 4.26 -4.28 30.61
CA VAL A 659 4.82 -4.03 29.27
C VAL A 659 3.78 -4.34 28.20
N ALA A 660 3.81 -3.59 27.11
CA ALA A 660 2.87 -3.73 26.00
C ALA A 660 3.61 -3.87 24.67
N ASN A 661 3.01 -4.61 23.74
CA ASN A 661 3.46 -4.66 22.36
C ASN A 661 2.26 -4.63 21.40
N GLY A 662 2.37 -3.83 20.33
CA GLY A 662 1.45 -3.88 19.20
C GLY A 662 1.59 -5.20 18.43
N ALA A 663 0.56 -5.57 17.67
CA ALA A 663 0.60 -6.70 16.75
C ALA A 663 -0.44 -6.53 15.63
N PHE A 664 -0.09 -6.98 14.43
CA PHE A 664 -1.04 -7.28 13.37
C PHE A 664 -1.29 -8.78 13.38
N VAL A 665 -2.56 -9.19 13.49
CA VAL A 665 -2.93 -10.59 13.70
C VAL A 665 -4.09 -10.99 12.81
N GLU A 666 -3.96 -12.12 12.14
CA GLU A 666 -5.07 -12.79 11.46
C GLU A 666 -6.13 -13.24 12.47
N LEU A 667 -7.39 -13.21 12.06
CA LEU A 667 -8.51 -13.71 12.82
C LEU A 667 -8.92 -15.09 12.30
N GLY A 668 -9.02 -16.05 13.21
CA GLY A 668 -9.48 -17.40 12.91
C GLY A 668 -11.00 -17.47 12.67
N PRO A 669 -11.55 -18.68 12.45
CA PRO A 669 -12.95 -18.88 12.12
C PRO A 669 -13.90 -18.21 13.11
N GLY A 670 -14.82 -17.39 12.59
CA GLY A 670 -15.75 -16.57 13.37
C GLY A 670 -15.15 -15.26 13.89
N GLY A 671 -13.99 -14.84 13.37
CA GLY A 671 -13.35 -13.58 13.75
C GLY A 671 -12.71 -13.60 15.13
N ARG A 672 -12.10 -14.74 15.49
CA ARG A 672 -11.55 -15.01 16.83
C ARG A 672 -10.02 -14.98 16.84
N LEU A 673 -9.47 -14.37 17.87
CA LEU A 673 -8.04 -14.32 18.17
C LEU A 673 -7.73 -15.21 19.37
N CYS A 674 -6.66 -16.00 19.29
CA CYS A 674 -6.20 -16.86 20.37
C CYS A 674 -4.96 -16.25 21.02
N LEU A 675 -4.96 -16.26 22.36
CA LEU A 675 -3.88 -15.75 23.19
C LEU A 675 -3.34 -16.86 24.08
N TYR A 676 -2.07 -17.20 23.90
CA TYR A 676 -1.34 -18.13 24.76
C TYR A 676 -0.47 -17.41 25.78
N THR A 677 -0.43 -17.92 27.02
CA THR A 677 0.45 -17.44 28.09
C THR A 677 1.48 -18.49 28.49
N HIS A 678 2.78 -18.18 28.37
CA HIS A 678 3.84 -19.10 28.82
C HIS A 678 3.91 -19.22 30.35
N ARG A 679 3.63 -18.12 31.06
CA ARG A 679 3.64 -18.04 32.53
C ARG A 679 2.36 -17.41 33.03
N GLU A 680 2.09 -17.63 34.31
CA GLU A 680 0.93 -17.03 34.98
C GLU A 680 1.05 -15.51 35.03
N VAL A 681 0.09 -14.80 34.42
CA VAL A 681 0.18 -13.36 34.17
C VAL A 681 -1.21 -12.74 34.03
N ASP A 682 -1.34 -11.45 34.40
CA ASP A 682 -2.52 -10.68 34.04
C ASP A 682 -2.35 -10.10 32.62
N VAL A 683 -3.42 -10.04 31.85
CA VAL A 683 -3.38 -9.58 30.46
C VAL A 683 -4.51 -8.60 30.17
N ALA A 684 -4.18 -7.53 29.46
CA ALA A 684 -5.14 -6.70 28.76
C ALA A 684 -4.86 -6.74 27.25
N LEU A 685 -5.92 -6.70 26.44
CA LEU A 685 -5.80 -6.61 24.98
C LEU A 685 -6.75 -5.53 24.47
N ASP A 686 -6.17 -4.54 23.81
CA ASP A 686 -6.87 -3.41 23.21
C ASP A 686 -6.82 -3.53 21.68
N VAL A 687 -7.93 -3.31 20.97
CA VAL A 687 -7.96 -3.23 19.50
C VAL A 687 -7.81 -1.77 19.07
N THR A 688 -6.98 -1.52 18.06
CA THR A 688 -6.68 -0.19 17.52
C THR A 688 -7.01 -0.04 16.04
N GLY A 689 -7.38 -1.14 15.36
CA GLY A 689 -7.80 -1.13 13.97
C GLY A 689 -8.09 -2.52 13.43
N TRP A 690 -8.51 -2.60 12.17
CA TRP A 690 -8.80 -3.84 11.47
C TRP A 690 -8.53 -3.74 9.96
N ALA A 691 -8.41 -4.89 9.32
CA ALA A 691 -8.25 -5.05 7.88
C ALA A 691 -9.28 -6.06 7.34
N PRO A 692 -9.90 -5.81 6.16
CA PRO A 692 -10.71 -6.79 5.45
C PRO A 692 -9.85 -7.86 4.77
N ALA A 693 -10.52 -8.85 4.17
CA ALA A 693 -9.93 -9.99 3.46
C ALA A 693 -8.82 -9.62 2.49
#